data_AF-A0A951XF22-F1
#
_entry.id   AF-A0A951XF22-F1
#
_cell.length_a   1.000
_cell.length_b   1.000
_cell.length_c   1.000
_cell.angle_alpha   90.00
_cell.angle_beta   90.00
_cell.angle_gamma   90.00
#
_symmetry.space_group_name_H-M   'P 1'
#
loop_
_entity.id
_entity.type
_entity.pdbx_description
1 polymer ?
#
loop_
_entity_poly.entity_id
_entity_poly.type
_entity_poly.pdbx_seq_one_letter_code
_entity_poly.pdbx_strand_id
1 'polypeptide(L)'
;MKRPVKIQPADTFAAIGALRQARRDAQLQPATIGPLPDKELPRLRPGAHHAFAPAPRLATPADLARALRGERRRMAPFLRDLAPRLASPRHRQVLRDFGWRVAVRDDCAGFHAANSGHGAWQRVTLPHYGPPTGRALAWYRTTFTLSTAQRRAGSLWLRVPGADYHARIHVNGRCVGEHEGFFATFECEISGAIKAGRNTLLIELRNEGTWNTQHDPEGDKLYAATGPGWDEPGGGWHHCPSGMGLLGAVILEARPRVFLHDVWVRPLDSLDAAEIKIEVHNCDPAPAELALEVAAFGQNFRAHPLRWQPLPKPAAAAAGLNYYSCTVPLRQARLWSPATPWLYQVQIRLRDDAGRLLDTAKRQFCLRSFRIDGTTSPKGRIFLNDRPIRLRGANTMGFEQQDVMRGQPGRLRDDLLLARLTHFNFLRLTQRPVQPEVYEMADRVGVMIQTDLPLFAFLRRPQFCEAVRQAGEMARHVRAHPSVVLLSYINEPFPSQWRAVGHRHVHRAELEGFFQAATAAVRVEHPDIAIKPVDGDYDPPAEGLPDYHIYCLWYQGHGQPFGRLHRGEFPPVKPDWCFGSGEFGAEGLDPVALMRRHYPSAWLPNKPADEAAWSPDRIAQAQTGRHQPLFFDRPAGLAEWVERSQAWQARAVQLHTEAYRRMDRLVSCAVHLFIDAWPAGWMKSIMDCERRPKPAWFACRDALAPWLPMLRSDRRAFWSGEKTRFEIWLANETDLAPKDWRLRYQLESDGEILASGQCPARPAACAPAFQGFLPVTLPAVEQRTDVTLRIGLFTASGKIVNDWSTPVTIWPNLSARPPRVRLLSTGGAAEHLAEALSAVITEDAPVLLADRLPESAPARTALWQQVKAGATLVLTELPAGEHRIARDRITVKPCGFAPYDFVSRATGHPAVAGFQPEDFRFWHDASTHRIEPLLPATFQAPGWTPILLTGEVGWGAPAGPALAAAERRLGLGRVILSQVTLAGRTRTNPAADLFARRLLTG
;
A
#
# COMPACT_ATOMS: atom_id res chain seq x y z
N MET A 1 35.42 14.67 -48.49
CA MET A 1 35.84 13.96 -47.26
C MET A 1 34.64 13.84 -46.32
N LYS A 2 34.04 12.65 -46.27
CA LYS A 2 32.99 12.30 -45.29
C LYS A 2 33.68 12.08 -43.94
N ARG A 3 33.30 12.83 -42.90
CA ARG A 3 33.67 12.50 -41.52
C ARG A 3 32.95 11.20 -41.14
N PRO A 4 33.65 10.19 -40.61
CA PRO A 4 33.01 8.95 -40.20
C PRO A 4 32.08 9.23 -39.02
N VAL A 5 30.87 8.67 -39.09
CA VAL A 5 29.95 8.53 -37.97
C VAL A 5 30.71 7.79 -36.87
N LYS A 6 30.96 8.45 -35.74
CA LYS A 6 31.36 7.75 -34.51
C LYS A 6 30.20 6.86 -34.11
N ILE A 7 30.28 5.58 -34.46
CA ILE A 7 29.50 4.54 -33.80
C ILE A 7 30.00 4.55 -32.35
N GLN A 8 29.14 4.97 -31.41
CA GLN A 8 29.43 4.77 -30.01
C GLN A 8 29.63 3.27 -29.79
N PRO A 9 30.72 2.82 -29.14
CA PRO A 9 30.86 1.42 -28.78
C PRO A 9 29.66 1.03 -27.93
N ALA A 10 28.99 -0.06 -28.27
CA ALA A 10 27.91 -0.61 -27.47
C ALA A 10 28.39 -0.70 -26.02
N ASP A 11 27.70 -0.01 -25.12
CA ASP A 11 28.07 0.05 -23.70
C ASP A 11 28.11 -1.39 -23.18
N THR A 12 29.33 -1.89 -22.99
CA THR A 12 29.57 -3.28 -22.57
C THR A 12 28.99 -3.52 -21.18
N PHE A 13 28.89 -2.50 -20.34
CA PHE A 13 28.24 -2.58 -19.03
C PHE A 13 26.71 -2.66 -19.17
N ALA A 14 26.11 -1.92 -20.10
CA ALA A 14 24.68 -2.04 -20.41
C ALA A 14 24.34 -3.44 -20.98
N ALA A 15 25.21 -3.99 -21.84
CA ALA A 15 25.06 -5.36 -22.36
C ALA A 15 25.19 -6.43 -21.27
N ILE A 16 26.15 -6.30 -20.34
CA ILE A 16 26.28 -7.18 -19.17
C ILE A 16 25.06 -7.05 -18.24
N GLY A 17 24.56 -5.83 -18.02
CA GLY A 17 23.34 -5.57 -17.25
C GLY A 17 22.11 -6.23 -17.87
N ALA A 18 21.95 -6.13 -19.19
CA ALA A 18 20.87 -6.79 -19.94
C ALA A 18 20.96 -8.32 -19.89
N LEU A 19 22.17 -8.89 -19.99
CA LEU A 19 22.40 -10.33 -19.84
C LEU A 19 22.07 -10.83 -18.42
N ARG A 20 22.42 -10.06 -17.39
CA ARG A 20 22.05 -10.37 -16.00
C ARG A 20 20.54 -10.30 -15.79
N GLN A 21 19.86 -9.32 -16.40
CA GLN A 21 18.40 -9.24 -16.38
C GLN A 21 17.76 -10.45 -17.08
N ALA A 22 18.19 -10.78 -18.30
CA ALA A 22 17.66 -11.90 -19.05
C ALA A 22 17.81 -13.26 -18.33
N ARG A 23 18.94 -13.48 -17.65
CA ARG A 23 19.15 -14.68 -16.81
C ARG A 23 18.22 -14.75 -15.61
N ARG A 24 17.77 -13.62 -15.07
CA ARG A 24 16.81 -13.55 -13.96
C ARG A 24 15.38 -13.71 -14.46
N ASP A 25 15.04 -13.06 -15.57
CA ASP A 25 13.73 -13.20 -16.21
C ASP A 25 13.44 -14.66 -16.62
N ALA A 26 14.49 -15.41 -17.01
CA ALA A 26 14.39 -16.85 -17.28
C ALA A 26 13.97 -17.71 -16.05
N GLN A 27 14.04 -17.17 -14.83
CA GLN A 27 13.61 -17.83 -13.59
C GLN A 27 12.14 -17.53 -13.23
N LEU A 28 11.47 -16.70 -14.01
CA LEU A 28 10.08 -16.28 -13.78
C LEU A 28 9.15 -16.94 -14.80
N GLN A 29 7.90 -17.15 -14.40
CA GLN A 29 6.84 -17.67 -15.27
C GLN A 29 5.58 -16.82 -15.15
N PRO A 30 4.78 -16.71 -16.23
CA PRO A 30 3.50 -16.02 -16.17
C PRO A 30 2.60 -16.58 -15.06
N ALA A 31 2.09 -15.72 -14.20
CA ALA A 31 1.09 -16.10 -13.21
C ALA A 31 -0.31 -15.76 -13.74
N THR A 32 -1.14 -16.77 -13.93
CA THR A 32 -2.53 -16.61 -14.37
C THR A 32 -3.45 -17.54 -13.59
N ILE A 33 -4.75 -17.27 -13.60
CA ILE A 33 -5.79 -18.19 -13.08
C ILE A 33 -6.07 -19.39 -14.01
N GLY A 34 -5.38 -19.49 -15.15
CA GLY A 34 -5.62 -20.50 -16.18
C GLY A 34 -6.92 -20.28 -16.98
N PRO A 35 -7.20 -21.14 -17.97
CA PRO A 35 -8.46 -21.10 -18.70
C PRO A 35 -9.61 -21.52 -17.77
N LEU A 36 -10.72 -20.78 -17.84
CA LEU A 36 -11.92 -21.10 -17.07
C LEU A 36 -12.68 -22.27 -17.71
N PRO A 37 -13.24 -23.20 -16.91
CA PRO A 37 -14.13 -24.23 -17.43
C PRO A 37 -15.33 -23.61 -18.14
N ASP A 38 -15.69 -24.10 -19.32
CA ASP A 38 -16.89 -23.66 -20.04
C ASP A 38 -18.15 -24.26 -19.39
N LYS A 39 -18.57 -23.63 -18.29
CA LYS A 39 -19.69 -24.06 -17.46
C LYS A 39 -20.76 -22.98 -17.46
N GLU A 40 -21.92 -23.25 -18.05
CA GLU A 40 -23.07 -22.35 -17.99
C GLU A 40 -23.88 -22.53 -16.70
N LEU A 41 -24.33 -21.41 -16.13
CA LEU A 41 -25.30 -21.36 -15.04
C LEU A 41 -26.73 -21.28 -15.58
N PRO A 42 -27.76 -21.63 -14.77
CA PRO A 42 -29.15 -21.49 -15.18
C PRO A 42 -29.47 -20.06 -15.60
N ARG A 43 -30.14 -19.89 -16.75
CA ARG A 43 -30.50 -18.56 -17.28
C ARG A 43 -31.45 -17.82 -16.35
N LEU A 44 -31.39 -16.49 -16.39
CA LEU A 44 -32.42 -15.61 -15.86
C LEU A 44 -33.77 -15.93 -16.53
N ARG A 45 -34.84 -16.02 -15.76
CA ARG A 45 -36.22 -16.18 -16.26
C ARG A 45 -37.00 -14.89 -15.99
N PRO A 46 -37.92 -14.48 -16.89
CA PRO A 46 -38.75 -13.30 -16.68
C PRO A 46 -39.44 -13.32 -15.32
N GLY A 47 -39.52 -12.16 -14.68
CA GLY A 47 -40.20 -11.97 -13.39
C GLY A 47 -39.33 -12.21 -12.14
N ALA A 48 -39.99 -12.06 -10.98
CA ALA A 48 -39.35 -11.89 -9.67
C ALA A 48 -39.29 -13.18 -8.82
N HIS A 49 -39.36 -14.37 -9.42
CA HIS A 49 -39.42 -15.66 -8.71
C HIS A 49 -38.29 -15.89 -7.70
N HIS A 50 -37.10 -15.33 -7.95
CA HIS A 50 -35.93 -15.44 -7.08
C HIS A 50 -35.38 -14.08 -6.64
N ALA A 51 -36.24 -13.07 -6.68
CA ALA A 51 -35.93 -11.72 -6.25
C ALA A 51 -35.45 -11.66 -4.80
N PHE A 52 -34.61 -10.66 -4.51
CA PHE A 52 -34.13 -10.34 -3.18
C PHE A 52 -33.78 -8.87 -3.05
N ALA A 53 -33.84 -8.37 -1.81
CA ALA A 53 -33.32 -7.05 -1.47
C ALA A 53 -31.79 -7.11 -1.27
N PRO A 54 -31.05 -6.04 -1.62
CA PRO A 54 -29.61 -5.95 -1.37
C PRO A 54 -29.24 -6.19 0.09
N ALA A 55 -28.01 -6.66 0.34
CA ALA A 55 -27.54 -6.81 1.71
C ALA A 55 -27.33 -5.43 2.36
N PRO A 56 -27.65 -5.24 3.65
CA PRO A 56 -27.38 -3.99 4.34
C PRO A 56 -25.89 -3.64 4.34
N ARG A 57 -25.55 -2.39 4.01
CA ARG A 57 -24.16 -1.88 4.00
C ARG A 57 -24.01 -0.70 4.94
N LEU A 58 -22.80 -0.49 5.46
CA LEU A 58 -22.47 0.80 6.08
C LEU A 58 -22.32 1.80 4.95
N ALA A 59 -23.11 2.87 4.99
CA ALA A 59 -23.10 3.91 3.96
C ALA A 59 -22.88 5.31 4.55
N THR A 60 -23.17 5.50 5.85
CA THR A 60 -23.10 6.81 6.50
C THR A 60 -22.08 6.84 7.64
N PRO A 61 -21.58 8.04 8.02
CA PRO A 61 -20.79 8.21 9.23
C PRO A 61 -21.50 7.71 10.51
N ALA A 62 -22.84 7.82 10.57
CA ALA A 62 -23.63 7.32 11.69
C ALA A 62 -23.60 5.78 11.78
N ASP A 63 -23.66 5.11 10.62
CA ASP A 63 -23.50 3.65 10.54
C ASP A 63 -22.12 3.22 11.04
N LEU A 64 -21.07 3.91 10.59
CA LEU A 64 -19.71 3.64 11.02
C LEU A 64 -19.56 3.82 12.54
N ALA A 65 -20.07 4.91 13.09
CA ALA A 65 -20.01 5.15 14.54
C ALA A 65 -20.74 4.06 15.34
N ARG A 66 -21.88 3.57 14.83
CA ARG A 66 -22.63 2.46 15.44
C ARG A 66 -21.86 1.14 15.34
N ALA A 67 -21.27 0.84 14.18
CA ALA A 67 -20.45 -0.34 13.97
C ALA A 67 -19.22 -0.35 14.89
N LEU A 68 -18.53 0.80 15.03
CA LEU A 68 -17.39 0.96 15.93
C LEU A 68 -17.77 0.76 17.40
N ARG A 69 -18.92 1.27 17.85
CA ARG A 69 -19.44 0.95 19.21
C ARG A 69 -19.69 -0.56 19.38
N GLY A 70 -20.16 -1.24 18.33
CA GLY A 70 -20.33 -2.69 18.31
C GLY A 70 -19.01 -3.43 18.48
N GLU A 71 -18.00 -3.10 17.68
CA GLU A 71 -16.67 -3.72 17.77
C GLU A 71 -15.97 -3.42 19.11
N ARG A 72 -16.12 -2.20 19.67
CA ARG A 72 -15.65 -1.90 21.05
C ARG A 72 -16.26 -2.85 22.08
N ARG A 73 -17.57 -3.11 22.02
CA ARG A 73 -18.22 -4.06 22.94
C ARG A 73 -17.73 -5.48 22.75
N ARG A 74 -17.58 -5.91 21.49
CA ARG A 74 -17.08 -7.24 21.14
C ARG A 74 -15.67 -7.48 21.66
N MET A 75 -14.79 -6.48 21.55
CA MET A 75 -13.38 -6.58 21.96
C MET A 75 -13.13 -6.23 23.43
N ALA A 76 -14.08 -5.60 24.13
CA ALA A 76 -13.95 -5.21 25.53
C ALA A 76 -13.44 -6.31 26.49
N PRO A 77 -13.82 -7.59 26.36
CA PRO A 77 -13.27 -8.65 27.21
C PRO A 77 -11.74 -8.80 27.10
N PHE A 78 -11.19 -8.64 25.89
CA PHE A 78 -9.78 -8.86 25.60
C PHE A 78 -8.88 -7.66 25.95
N LEU A 79 -9.48 -6.48 26.15
CA LEU A 79 -8.77 -5.26 26.55
C LEU A 79 -8.46 -5.21 28.06
N ARG A 80 -9.02 -6.11 28.86
CA ARG A 80 -8.85 -6.13 30.32
C ARG A 80 -7.43 -6.56 30.73
N ASP A 81 -6.99 -6.08 31.89
CA ASP A 81 -5.81 -6.59 32.60
C ASP A 81 -6.28 -7.27 33.90
N LEU A 82 -6.26 -8.60 33.89
CA LEU A 82 -6.75 -9.46 34.98
C LEU A 82 -5.64 -10.24 35.66
N ALA A 83 -4.40 -10.17 35.16
CA ALA A 83 -3.25 -10.79 35.80
C ALA A 83 -2.99 -10.10 37.16
N PRO A 84 -2.58 -10.84 38.21
CA PRO A 84 -2.28 -10.25 39.50
C PRO A 84 -1.19 -9.18 39.40
N ARG A 85 -1.31 -8.11 40.18
CA ARG A 85 -0.26 -7.08 40.24
C ARG A 85 1.03 -7.68 40.81
N LEU A 86 2.12 -7.57 40.06
CA LEU A 86 3.47 -7.88 40.53
C LEU A 86 4.13 -6.59 41.03
N ALA A 87 4.46 -6.54 42.32
CA ALA A 87 5.22 -5.43 42.88
C ALA A 87 6.67 -5.50 42.41
N SER A 88 7.23 -4.38 41.95
CA SER A 88 8.63 -4.28 41.57
C SER A 88 9.43 -3.55 42.66
N PRO A 89 10.60 -4.07 43.06
CA PRO A 89 11.51 -3.37 43.97
C PRO A 89 12.31 -2.26 43.28
N ARG A 90 12.18 -2.10 41.94
CA ARG A 90 12.88 -1.06 41.19
C ARG A 90 12.29 0.33 41.46
N HIS A 91 13.15 1.31 41.62
CA HIS A 91 12.74 2.71 41.73
C HIS A 91 12.91 3.41 40.38
N ARG A 92 11.81 3.94 39.84
CA ARG A 92 11.78 4.63 38.53
C ARG A 92 11.49 6.11 38.71
N GLN A 93 12.27 6.94 38.03
CA GLN A 93 12.02 8.35 37.86
C GLN A 93 11.93 8.65 36.37
N VAL A 94 10.80 9.20 35.94
CA VAL A 94 10.57 9.55 34.54
C VAL A 94 11.05 10.98 34.32
N LEU A 95 11.98 11.16 33.39
CA LEU A 95 12.51 12.46 32.98
C LEU A 95 11.82 12.85 31.67
N ARG A 96 10.95 13.87 31.72
CA ARG A 96 10.19 14.36 30.55
C ARG A 96 10.57 15.77 30.16
N ASP A 97 10.88 16.63 31.12
CA ASP A 97 11.24 18.02 30.88
C ASP A 97 12.72 18.14 30.54
N PHE A 98 13.00 18.68 29.34
CA PHE A 98 14.35 18.96 28.87
C PHE A 98 14.43 20.38 28.29
N GLY A 99 15.61 20.99 28.40
CA GLY A 99 16.02 22.02 27.46
C GLY A 99 16.50 21.35 26.18
N TRP A 100 16.12 21.89 25.03
CA TRP A 100 16.52 21.44 23.70
C TRP A 100 17.05 22.61 22.88
N ARG A 101 18.07 22.35 22.04
CA ARG A 101 18.52 23.26 20.99
C ARG A 101 19.31 22.51 19.93
N VAL A 102 19.34 23.05 18.71
CA VAL A 102 20.34 22.68 17.71
C VAL A 102 21.69 23.28 18.12
N ALA A 103 22.76 22.49 18.03
CA ALA A 103 24.10 22.87 18.42
C ALA A 103 24.64 24.01 17.55
N VAL A 104 25.29 24.98 18.19
CA VAL A 104 26.10 25.99 17.50
C VAL A 104 27.57 25.57 17.46
N ARG A 105 28.41 26.23 16.65
CA ARG A 105 29.82 25.87 16.46
C ARG A 105 30.59 25.72 17.78
N ASP A 106 30.33 26.59 18.75
CA ASP A 106 30.99 26.58 20.06
C ASP A 106 30.59 25.36 20.92
N ASP A 107 29.37 24.82 20.72
CA ASP A 107 28.90 23.63 21.44
C ASP A 107 29.67 22.37 21.03
N CYS A 108 30.28 22.37 19.83
CA CYS A 108 31.03 21.23 19.30
C CYS A 108 32.36 20.98 20.03
N ALA A 109 32.78 21.86 20.94
CA ALA A 109 33.97 21.69 21.77
C ALA A 109 33.78 20.69 22.93
N GLY A 110 32.60 20.09 23.09
CA GLY A 110 32.33 18.99 24.02
C GLY A 110 31.38 19.35 25.17
N PHE A 111 31.23 18.43 26.14
CA PHE A 111 30.22 18.51 27.19
C PHE A 111 30.20 19.85 27.93
N HIS A 112 31.37 20.37 28.34
CA HIS A 112 31.43 21.60 29.13
C HIS A 112 30.91 22.79 28.35
N ALA A 113 31.34 22.96 27.10
CA ALA A 113 30.89 24.02 26.21
C ALA A 113 29.39 23.91 25.92
N ALA A 114 28.89 22.71 25.60
CA ALA A 114 27.46 22.49 25.39
C ALA A 114 26.63 22.74 26.66
N ASN A 115 27.12 22.36 27.84
CA ASN A 115 26.43 22.54 29.11
C ASN A 115 26.42 24.01 29.59
N SER A 116 27.50 24.75 29.33
CA SER A 116 27.65 26.17 29.69
C SER A 116 27.14 27.13 28.60
N GLY A 117 26.86 26.61 27.40
CA GLY A 117 26.93 27.36 26.14
C GLY A 117 25.98 28.55 26.00
N HIS A 118 26.42 29.49 25.16
CA HIS A 118 25.85 30.83 24.91
C HIS A 118 24.53 30.88 24.11
N GLY A 119 23.94 29.73 23.74
CA GLY A 119 22.65 29.66 23.02
C GLY A 119 21.43 29.46 23.92
N ALA A 120 20.25 29.91 23.47
CA ALA A 120 19.00 29.73 24.23
C ALA A 120 18.54 28.26 24.24
N TRP A 121 18.13 27.77 25.41
CA TRP A 121 17.47 26.46 25.56
C TRP A 121 15.96 26.61 25.36
N GLN A 122 15.39 25.91 24.39
CA GLN A 122 13.94 25.77 24.27
C GLN A 122 13.47 24.69 25.24
N ARG A 123 12.44 24.96 26.05
CA ARG A 123 11.85 23.92 26.89
C ARG A 123 11.00 22.98 26.03
N VAL A 124 11.23 21.68 26.15
CA VAL A 124 10.48 20.63 25.46
C VAL A 124 10.07 19.53 26.45
N THR A 125 9.01 18.80 26.11
CA THR A 125 8.53 17.64 26.87
C THR A 125 8.65 16.40 26.02
N LEU A 126 9.20 15.31 26.57
CA LEU A 126 9.30 14.03 25.87
C LEU A 126 7.97 13.26 25.86
N PRO A 127 7.63 12.58 24.76
CA PRO A 127 8.40 12.46 23.52
C PRO A 127 8.45 13.77 22.72
N HIS A 128 9.59 14.05 22.10
CA HIS A 128 9.83 15.26 21.32
C HIS A 128 10.52 14.87 20.01
N TYR A 129 10.00 15.39 18.91
CA TYR A 129 10.57 15.26 17.58
C TYR A 129 10.69 16.65 16.99
N GLY A 130 11.86 17.03 16.48
CA GLY A 130 12.12 18.33 15.89
C GLY A 130 11.81 18.37 14.38
N PRO A 131 11.82 19.56 13.77
CA PRO A 131 11.62 19.71 12.34
C PRO A 131 12.74 19.02 11.53
N PRO A 132 12.48 18.69 10.25
CA PRO A 132 13.47 18.08 9.37
C PRO A 132 14.56 19.08 8.98
N THR A 133 15.65 19.13 9.75
CA THR A 133 16.77 20.07 9.54
C THR A 133 17.88 19.51 8.63
N GLY A 134 17.75 18.27 8.15
CA GLY A 134 18.86 17.56 7.51
C GLY A 134 19.97 17.24 8.52
N ARG A 135 21.24 17.21 8.07
CA ARG A 135 22.38 16.96 8.96
C ARG A 135 22.47 18.02 10.04
N ALA A 136 22.33 17.60 11.28
CA ALA A 136 22.31 18.49 12.42
C ALA A 136 22.71 17.76 13.69
N LEU A 137 23.20 18.53 14.65
CA LEU A 137 23.44 18.06 16.00
C LEU A 137 22.48 18.79 16.93
N ALA A 138 21.79 18.06 17.80
CA ALA A 138 20.95 18.64 18.84
C ALA A 138 21.39 18.18 20.22
N TRP A 139 21.14 19.03 21.21
CA TRP A 139 21.37 18.73 22.62
C TRP A 139 20.04 18.69 23.35
N TYR A 140 19.83 17.65 24.17
CA TYR A 140 18.82 17.65 25.22
C TYR A 140 19.51 17.74 26.57
N ARG A 141 19.04 18.63 27.44
CA ARG A 141 19.61 18.86 28.77
C ARG A 141 18.53 18.79 29.84
N THR A 142 18.79 18.04 30.90
CA THR A 142 17.96 18.09 32.11
C THR A 142 18.82 17.90 33.36
N THR A 143 18.23 18.14 34.53
CA THR A 143 18.87 17.87 35.82
C THR A 143 17.96 17.03 36.69
N PHE A 144 18.55 16.15 37.49
CA PHE A 144 17.80 15.29 38.40
C PHE A 144 18.55 15.12 39.73
N THR A 145 17.82 14.74 40.77
CA THR A 145 18.35 14.35 42.07
C THR A 145 17.93 12.92 42.37
N LEU A 146 18.74 12.21 43.14
CA LEU A 146 18.40 10.87 43.61
C LEU A 146 17.64 10.96 44.93
N SER A 147 16.61 10.14 45.09
CA SER A 147 16.00 9.83 46.38
C SER A 147 16.95 8.96 47.23
N THR A 148 16.68 8.88 48.54
CA THR A 148 17.44 7.99 49.44
C THR A 148 17.32 6.52 49.03
N ALA A 149 16.16 6.11 48.52
CA ALA A 149 15.95 4.76 48.03
C ALA A 149 16.77 4.46 46.77
N GLN A 150 16.77 5.37 45.78
CA GLN A 150 17.59 5.21 44.56
C GLN A 150 19.08 5.13 44.86
N ARG A 151 19.58 5.93 45.84
CA ARG A 151 20.99 5.85 46.28
C ARG A 151 21.36 4.50 46.90
N ARG A 152 20.39 3.78 47.47
CA ARG A 152 20.59 2.49 48.15
C ARG A 152 20.31 1.27 47.25
N ALA A 153 19.76 1.47 46.05
CA ALA A 153 19.25 0.40 45.21
C ALA A 153 20.33 -0.53 44.63
N GLY A 154 21.58 -0.07 44.50
CA GLY A 154 22.73 -0.90 44.11
C GLY A 154 23.35 -0.54 42.75
N SER A 155 22.53 -0.30 41.73
CA SER A 155 22.95 0.21 40.40
C SER A 155 21.93 1.21 39.83
N LEU A 156 22.38 2.08 38.93
CA LEU A 156 21.58 3.15 38.31
C LEU A 156 21.71 3.08 36.80
N TRP A 157 20.57 3.13 36.12
CA TRP A 157 20.47 2.97 34.67
C TRP A 157 19.62 4.07 34.05
N LEU A 158 20.01 4.57 32.89
CA LEU A 158 19.15 5.35 32.00
C LEU A 158 18.59 4.44 30.92
N ARG A 159 17.28 4.47 30.73
CA ARG A 159 16.58 3.76 29.65
C ARG A 159 15.99 4.78 28.69
N VAL A 160 16.37 4.70 27.42
CA VAL A 160 15.94 5.61 26.35
C VAL A 160 15.10 4.80 25.36
N PRO A 161 13.77 5.03 25.26
CA PRO A 161 12.89 4.19 24.45
C PRO A 161 13.16 4.20 22.93
N GLY A 162 13.83 5.24 22.42
CA GLY A 162 14.22 5.40 21.02
C GLY A 162 14.74 6.80 20.78
N ALA A 163 15.79 6.92 19.96
CA ALA A 163 16.46 8.18 19.68
C ALA A 163 16.78 8.29 18.19
N ASP A 164 16.18 9.25 17.50
CA ASP A 164 16.42 9.45 16.08
C ASP A 164 17.52 10.52 15.87
N TYR A 165 18.76 10.23 15.47
CA TYR A 165 19.23 8.92 15.00
C TYR A 165 20.42 8.34 15.77
N HIS A 166 21.47 9.13 16.00
CA HIS A 166 22.66 8.65 16.71
C HIS A 166 22.80 9.40 18.04
N ALA A 167 22.57 8.69 19.14
CA ALA A 167 22.50 9.27 20.48
C ALA A 167 23.78 9.01 21.27
N ARG A 168 24.31 10.02 21.95
CA ARG A 168 25.42 9.91 22.90
C ARG A 168 24.99 10.48 24.27
N ILE A 169 25.14 9.68 25.31
CA ILE A 169 24.61 9.99 26.65
C ILE A 169 25.74 10.48 27.55
N HIS A 170 25.58 11.67 28.13
CA HIS A 170 26.54 12.26 29.05
C HIS A 170 25.93 12.57 30.41
N VAL A 171 26.56 12.09 31.47
CA VAL A 171 26.18 12.38 32.86
C VAL A 171 27.34 13.06 33.57
N ASN A 172 27.11 14.27 34.08
CA ASN A 172 28.11 15.08 34.81
C ASN A 172 29.49 15.18 34.11
N GLY A 173 29.54 15.25 32.79
CA GLY A 173 30.77 15.38 32.02
C GLY A 173 31.34 14.08 31.47
N ARG A 174 30.81 12.92 31.88
CA ARG A 174 31.27 11.61 31.42
C ARG A 174 30.32 11.06 30.36
N CYS A 175 30.85 10.60 29.22
CA CYS A 175 30.09 9.81 28.25
C CYS A 175 29.86 8.41 28.85
N VAL A 176 28.60 7.97 28.92
CA VAL A 176 28.20 6.70 29.55
C VAL A 176 27.65 5.68 28.55
N GLY A 177 27.45 6.07 27.29
CA GLY A 177 27.01 5.15 26.23
C GLY A 177 26.56 5.88 24.98
N GLU A 178 26.41 5.11 23.91
CA GLU A 178 25.90 5.58 22.62
C GLU A 178 25.00 4.52 21.95
N HIS A 179 24.16 4.96 21.02
CA HIS A 179 23.26 4.09 20.27
C HIS A 179 22.89 4.71 18.92
N GLU A 180 23.02 3.94 17.84
CA GLU A 180 22.56 4.28 16.49
C GLU A 180 21.23 3.58 16.19
N GLY A 181 20.27 4.26 15.57
CA GLY A 181 18.96 3.69 15.23
C GLY A 181 17.81 4.32 16.01
N PHE A 182 16.64 4.46 15.37
CA PHE A 182 15.56 5.30 15.91
C PHE A 182 14.53 4.55 16.77
N PHE A 183 14.36 3.23 16.62
CA PHE A 183 13.23 2.49 17.20
C PHE A 183 13.59 1.63 18.43
N ALA A 184 14.85 1.20 18.53
CA ALA A 184 15.26 0.28 19.60
C ALA A 184 15.42 1.04 20.93
N THR A 185 14.97 0.40 22.00
CA THR A 185 15.26 0.88 23.36
C THR A 185 16.67 0.47 23.75
N PHE A 186 17.47 1.42 24.23
CA PHE A 186 18.81 1.15 24.76
C PHE A 186 18.95 1.65 26.20
N GLU A 187 19.91 1.07 26.92
CA GLU A 187 20.15 1.34 28.33
C GLU A 187 21.63 1.64 28.60
N CYS A 188 21.90 2.61 29.47
CA CYS A 188 23.26 2.95 29.91
C CYS A 188 23.35 2.88 31.44
N GLU A 189 24.35 2.18 31.95
CA GLU A 189 24.72 2.19 33.37
C GLU A 189 25.36 3.54 33.71
N ILE A 190 24.95 4.17 34.81
CA ILE A 190 25.41 5.52 35.17
C ILE A 190 25.99 5.64 36.57
N SER A 191 26.03 4.57 37.38
CA SER A 191 26.40 4.68 38.81
C SER A 191 27.77 5.31 38.98
N GLY A 192 28.73 4.97 38.11
CA GLY A 192 30.08 5.54 38.12
C GLY A 192 30.15 7.03 37.76
N ALA A 193 29.11 7.63 37.20
CA ALA A 193 29.07 9.04 36.77
C ALA A 193 28.25 9.94 37.72
N ILE A 194 27.60 9.39 38.72
CA ILE A 194 26.70 10.11 39.63
C ILE A 194 27.48 10.85 40.72
N LYS A 195 26.96 12.02 41.11
CA LYS A 195 27.43 12.81 42.25
C LYS A 195 26.32 13.04 43.28
N ALA A 196 26.72 13.41 44.49
CA ALA A 196 25.80 13.84 45.53
C ALA A 196 25.00 15.09 45.09
N GLY A 197 23.72 15.14 45.46
CA GLY A 197 22.84 16.26 45.12
C GLY A 197 22.37 16.26 43.66
N ARG A 198 22.48 17.42 43.00
CA ARG A 198 21.97 17.66 41.64
C ARG A 198 22.92 17.10 40.58
N ASN A 199 22.40 16.25 39.71
CA ASN A 199 23.10 15.66 38.57
C ASN A 199 22.60 16.29 37.26
N THR A 200 23.50 16.38 36.27
CA THR A 200 23.16 16.90 34.93
C THR A 200 23.23 15.78 33.90
N LEU A 201 22.18 15.64 33.10
CA LEU A 201 22.10 14.76 31.94
C LEU A 201 22.12 15.62 30.67
N LEU A 202 23.02 15.28 29.75
CA LEU A 202 23.08 15.80 28.40
C LEU A 202 22.98 14.62 27.42
N ILE A 203 22.10 14.74 26.42
CA ILE A 203 21.98 13.78 25.33
C ILE A 203 22.36 14.52 24.05
N GLU A 204 23.47 14.10 23.46
CA GLU A 204 23.90 14.48 22.13
C GLU A 204 23.09 13.66 21.13
N LEU A 205 22.39 14.30 20.20
CA LEU A 205 21.62 13.62 19.17
C LEU A 205 22.06 14.10 17.80
N ARG A 206 22.74 13.24 17.05
CA ARG A 206 23.17 13.51 15.68
C ARG A 206 22.12 12.99 14.72
N ASN A 207 21.67 13.87 13.85
CA ASN A 207 20.89 13.54 12.68
C ASN A 207 21.79 13.46 11.47
N GLU A 208 21.63 12.40 10.69
CA GLU A 208 22.33 12.21 9.42
C GLU A 208 21.35 12.37 8.26
N GLY A 209 21.88 12.67 7.07
CA GLY A 209 21.09 12.67 5.85
C GLY A 209 20.50 11.28 5.57
N THR A 210 19.33 11.27 4.94
CA THR A 210 18.74 10.06 4.37
C THR A 210 19.16 9.94 2.91
N TRP A 211 19.81 8.83 2.56
CA TRP A 211 20.25 8.55 1.19
C TRP A 211 19.10 8.59 0.15
N ASN A 212 17.88 8.23 0.55
CA ASN A 212 16.77 8.06 -0.39
C ASN A 212 16.01 9.36 -0.72
N THR A 213 16.18 10.43 0.06
CA THR A 213 15.53 11.69 -0.29
C THR A 213 16.40 12.40 -1.33
N GLN A 214 15.78 13.18 -2.22
CA GLN A 214 16.48 14.01 -3.22
C GLN A 214 17.43 15.05 -2.58
N HIS A 215 17.60 15.03 -1.25
CA HIS A 215 18.24 16.05 -0.44
C HIS A 215 19.67 15.69 0.01
N ASP A 216 20.02 14.41 0.22
CA ASP A 216 21.39 14.02 0.64
C ASP A 216 21.82 12.63 0.14
N PRO A 217 22.45 12.54 -1.06
CA PRO A 217 22.93 11.29 -1.65
C PRO A 217 24.17 10.71 -0.94
N GLU A 218 24.61 11.28 0.18
CA GLU A 218 25.73 10.78 0.98
C GLU A 218 25.31 10.47 2.43
N GLY A 219 24.01 10.47 2.70
CA GLY A 219 23.45 10.18 4.01
C GLY A 219 23.63 8.73 4.45
N ASP A 220 23.96 8.50 5.72
CA ASP A 220 24.16 7.17 6.32
C ASP A 220 22.98 6.69 7.17
N LYS A 221 21.98 7.53 7.40
CA LYS A 221 20.82 7.19 8.22
C LYS A 221 19.98 6.07 7.58
N LEU A 222 19.81 4.95 8.29
CA LEU A 222 18.88 3.87 7.92
C LEU A 222 17.44 4.30 8.18
N TYR A 223 16.88 4.95 7.17
CA TYR A 223 15.57 5.57 7.28
C TYR A 223 14.95 5.66 5.90
N ALA A 224 13.74 5.12 5.79
CA ALA A 224 13.01 5.05 4.54
C ALA A 224 12.32 6.39 4.22
N ALA A 225 11.43 6.40 3.23
CA ALA A 225 10.71 7.59 2.80
C ALA A 225 9.91 8.30 3.94
N THR A 226 9.60 7.61 5.04
CA THR A 226 8.79 8.14 6.13
C THR A 226 9.35 7.67 7.48
N GLY A 227 9.75 8.60 8.37
CA GLY A 227 9.95 8.26 9.77
C GLY A 227 8.76 8.67 10.63
N PRO A 228 8.98 9.06 11.90
CA PRO A 228 7.88 9.46 12.79
C PRO A 228 6.95 10.55 12.22
N GLY A 229 7.44 11.34 11.25
CA GLY A 229 6.71 12.42 10.61
C GLY A 229 6.76 13.71 11.41
N TRP A 230 6.39 14.82 10.78
CA TRP A 230 6.36 16.16 11.35
C TRP A 230 5.03 16.84 10.95
N ASP A 231 4.40 17.55 11.89
CA ASP A 231 3.05 18.13 11.69
C ASP A 231 3.09 19.43 10.88
N GLU A 232 3.53 19.36 9.62
CA GLU A 232 3.55 20.53 8.73
C GLU A 232 3.14 20.12 7.30
N PRO A 233 2.03 20.66 6.77
CA PRO A 233 1.51 20.29 5.45
C PRO A 233 2.53 20.32 4.30
N GLY A 234 3.46 21.29 4.29
CA GLY A 234 4.45 21.47 3.23
C GLY A 234 5.64 20.51 3.26
N GLY A 235 6.28 20.37 4.42
CA GLY A 235 7.55 19.66 4.61
C GLY A 235 7.49 18.47 5.57
N GLY A 236 6.33 18.22 6.20
CA GLY A 236 6.21 17.35 7.37
C GLY A 236 5.77 15.90 7.15
N TRP A 237 5.38 15.51 5.94
CA TRP A 237 5.05 14.09 5.68
C TRP A 237 5.49 13.53 4.32
N HIS A 238 5.77 14.39 3.34
CA HIS A 238 6.12 13.94 2.01
C HIS A 238 7.62 13.63 1.89
N HIS A 239 7.99 12.36 1.86
CA HIS A 239 9.40 11.93 1.68
C HIS A 239 10.37 12.75 2.54
N CYS A 240 9.99 13.00 3.80
CA CYS A 240 10.58 14.06 4.60
C CYS A 240 12.10 13.95 4.65
N PRO A 241 12.82 15.08 4.60
CA PRO A 241 14.19 15.08 5.09
C PRO A 241 14.20 14.50 6.51
N SER A 242 15.29 13.85 6.89
CA SER A 242 15.41 13.27 8.22
C SER A 242 15.15 14.32 9.29
N GLY A 243 14.21 14.05 10.19
CA GLY A 243 14.06 14.76 11.46
C GLY A 243 14.92 14.12 12.55
N MET A 244 14.82 14.62 13.77
CA MET A 244 15.50 14.04 14.93
C MET A 244 14.70 14.24 16.20
N GLY A 245 14.79 13.30 17.13
CA GLY A 245 14.01 13.37 18.36
C GLY A 245 14.25 12.22 19.32
N LEU A 246 13.72 12.37 20.53
CA LEU A 246 13.60 11.28 21.49
C LEU A 246 12.15 10.80 21.49
N LEU A 247 11.94 9.56 21.05
CA LEU A 247 10.62 9.01 20.70
C LEU A 247 9.81 8.54 21.92
N GLY A 248 10.39 8.66 23.12
CA GLY A 248 9.75 8.35 24.40
C GLY A 248 10.42 9.08 25.56
N ALA A 249 9.83 8.98 26.75
CA ALA A 249 10.40 9.57 27.95
C ALA A 249 11.65 8.82 28.40
N VAL A 250 12.69 9.54 28.85
CA VAL A 250 13.89 8.94 29.44
C VAL A 250 13.57 8.48 30.85
N ILE A 251 13.93 7.25 31.20
CA ILE A 251 13.64 6.68 32.53
C ILE A 251 14.96 6.46 33.26
N LEU A 252 15.11 7.09 34.42
CA LEU A 252 16.13 6.74 35.39
C LEU A 252 15.60 5.60 36.27
N GLU A 253 16.24 4.44 36.18
CA GLU A 253 15.85 3.25 36.92
C GLU A 253 16.97 2.83 37.88
N ALA A 254 16.64 2.73 39.17
CA ALA A 254 17.52 2.18 40.18
C ALA A 254 17.18 0.69 40.36
N ARG A 255 18.19 -0.16 40.18
CA ARG A 255 18.09 -1.63 40.16
C ARG A 255 19.01 -2.23 41.22
N PRO A 256 18.69 -3.42 41.76
CA PRO A 256 19.69 -4.23 42.46
C PRO A 256 20.91 -4.50 41.58
N ARG A 257 22.04 -4.88 42.19
CA ARG A 257 23.28 -5.20 41.45
C ARG A 257 23.15 -6.48 40.62
N VAL A 258 22.26 -7.37 41.03
CA VAL A 258 21.81 -8.51 40.22
C VAL A 258 20.33 -8.33 39.90
N PHE A 259 19.96 -8.27 38.62
CA PHE A 259 18.60 -7.95 38.19
C PHE A 259 18.17 -8.73 36.94
N LEU A 260 16.85 -8.79 36.69
CA LEU A 260 16.27 -9.41 35.49
C LEU A 260 16.40 -8.46 34.29
N HIS A 261 17.25 -8.76 33.32
CA HIS A 261 17.47 -7.90 32.16
C HIS A 261 16.33 -8.02 31.14
N ASP A 262 15.95 -9.24 30.75
CA ASP A 262 14.81 -9.50 29.88
C ASP A 262 14.11 -10.82 30.22
N VAL A 263 12.84 -10.91 29.86
CA VAL A 263 12.05 -12.13 29.90
C VAL A 263 11.30 -12.22 28.58
N TRP A 264 11.46 -13.33 27.87
CA TRP A 264 10.74 -13.65 26.64
C TRP A 264 10.11 -15.04 26.76
N VAL A 265 8.92 -15.20 26.19
CA VAL A 265 8.20 -16.47 26.18
C VAL A 265 7.96 -16.88 24.75
N ARG A 266 8.53 -18.01 24.37
CA ARG A 266 8.46 -18.61 23.04
C ARG A 266 7.47 -19.79 23.06
N PRO A 267 6.34 -19.71 22.35
CA PRO A 267 5.46 -20.86 22.12
C PRO A 267 6.22 -22.01 21.46
N LEU A 268 6.01 -23.24 21.92
CA LEU A 268 6.48 -24.42 21.19
C LEU A 268 5.48 -24.79 20.08
N ASP A 269 5.94 -25.49 19.05
CA ASP A 269 5.14 -25.84 17.86
C ASP A 269 3.87 -26.64 18.20
N SER A 270 3.91 -27.45 19.27
CA SER A 270 2.76 -28.20 19.77
C SER A 270 1.64 -27.32 20.33
N LEU A 271 1.92 -26.04 20.63
CA LEU A 271 1.03 -25.08 21.28
C LEU A 271 0.44 -25.54 22.63
N ASP A 272 1.00 -26.59 23.24
CA ASP A 272 0.64 -27.12 24.56
C ASP A 272 1.69 -26.80 25.64
N ALA A 273 2.74 -26.08 25.27
CA ALA A 273 3.82 -25.64 26.13
C ALA A 273 4.49 -24.38 25.57
N ALA A 274 5.20 -23.66 26.44
CA ALA A 274 6.02 -22.52 26.07
C ALA A 274 7.37 -22.55 26.79
N GLU A 275 8.43 -22.17 26.09
CA GLU A 275 9.76 -21.93 26.64
C GLU A 275 9.85 -20.50 27.17
N ILE A 276 10.22 -20.33 28.42
CA ILE A 276 10.49 -19.04 29.03
C ILE A 276 12.00 -18.86 29.04
N LYS A 277 12.50 -17.83 28.36
CA LYS A 277 13.89 -17.39 28.35
C LYS A 277 14.04 -16.18 29.27
N ILE A 278 14.99 -16.26 30.19
CA ILE A 278 15.23 -15.26 31.24
C ILE A 278 16.68 -14.84 31.14
N GLU A 279 16.90 -13.54 31.05
CA GLU A 279 18.22 -12.93 31.07
C GLU A 279 18.42 -12.25 32.43
N VAL A 280 19.51 -12.57 33.13
CA VAL A 280 19.88 -11.98 34.43
C VAL A 280 21.22 -11.29 34.27
N HIS A 281 21.29 -10.02 34.67
CA HIS A 281 22.54 -9.26 34.65
C HIS A 281 23.11 -9.17 36.07
N ASN A 282 24.37 -9.54 36.24
CA ASN A 282 25.14 -9.37 37.47
C ASN A 282 26.21 -8.28 37.26
N CYS A 283 26.08 -7.17 37.97
CA CYS A 283 27.04 -6.06 37.93
C CYS A 283 28.30 -6.31 38.77
N ASP A 284 28.36 -7.40 39.53
CA ASP A 284 29.48 -7.74 40.40
C ASP A 284 30.47 -8.69 39.69
N PRO A 285 31.79 -8.52 39.91
CA PRO A 285 32.80 -9.45 39.40
C PRO A 285 32.64 -10.87 39.98
N ALA A 286 32.14 -10.96 41.22
CA ALA A 286 31.93 -12.22 41.90
C ALA A 286 30.62 -12.88 41.42
N PRO A 287 30.61 -14.21 41.22
CA PRO A 287 29.38 -14.93 40.96
C PRO A 287 28.39 -14.77 42.12
N ALA A 288 27.10 -14.64 41.80
CA ALA A 288 26.03 -14.55 42.79
C ALA A 288 25.16 -15.81 42.73
N GLU A 289 24.95 -16.47 43.87
CA GLU A 289 23.97 -17.55 43.99
C GLU A 289 22.55 -16.98 44.05
N LEU A 290 21.64 -17.58 43.28
CA LEU A 290 20.32 -17.00 43.02
C LEU A 290 19.23 -18.07 43.06
N ALA A 291 18.00 -17.64 43.30
CA ALA A 291 16.81 -18.45 43.09
C ALA A 291 15.82 -17.71 42.18
N LEU A 292 15.35 -18.39 41.13
CA LEU A 292 14.33 -17.90 40.22
C LEU A 292 13.00 -18.62 40.51
N GLU A 293 11.94 -17.86 40.78
CA GLU A 293 10.58 -18.38 40.85
C GLU A 293 9.78 -17.88 39.64
N VAL A 294 8.91 -18.73 39.09
CA VAL A 294 8.07 -18.42 37.94
C VAL A 294 6.61 -18.73 38.23
N ALA A 295 5.71 -17.90 37.70
CA ALA A 295 4.28 -18.16 37.64
C ALA A 295 3.71 -17.65 36.31
N ALA A 296 2.58 -18.19 35.88
CA ALA A 296 1.89 -17.77 34.66
C ALA A 296 0.39 -17.60 34.91
N PHE A 297 -0.18 -16.54 34.34
CA PHE A 297 -1.57 -16.10 34.52
C PHE A 297 -2.23 -15.83 33.17
N GLY A 298 -3.55 -15.89 33.13
CA GLY A 298 -4.30 -15.25 32.04
C GLY A 298 -4.21 -13.73 32.17
N GLN A 299 -3.81 -13.04 31.10
CA GLN A 299 -3.66 -11.57 31.07
C GLN A 299 -5.02 -10.88 30.93
N ASN A 300 -5.85 -11.34 30.01
CA ASN A 300 -7.18 -10.78 29.74
C ASN A 300 -8.34 -11.73 30.10
N PHE A 301 -8.02 -12.83 30.80
CA PHE A 301 -9.00 -13.78 31.32
C PHE A 301 -8.51 -14.38 32.64
N ARG A 302 -9.43 -14.90 33.45
CA ARG A 302 -9.07 -15.54 34.73
C ARG A 302 -8.50 -16.93 34.47
N ALA A 303 -7.19 -17.08 34.65
CA ALA A 303 -6.49 -18.36 34.66
C ALA A 303 -5.17 -18.26 35.43
N HIS A 304 -4.70 -19.38 35.97
CA HIS A 304 -3.42 -19.50 36.65
C HIS A 304 -2.74 -20.82 36.23
N PRO A 305 -2.33 -20.93 34.95
CA PRO A 305 -1.80 -22.17 34.38
C PRO A 305 -0.52 -22.67 35.07
N LEU A 306 0.25 -21.77 35.70
CA LEU A 306 1.43 -22.14 36.47
C LEU A 306 1.44 -21.41 37.81
N ARG A 307 1.40 -22.17 38.90
CA ARG A 307 1.60 -21.63 40.26
C ARG A 307 3.07 -21.26 40.45
N TRP A 308 3.32 -20.31 41.36
CA TRP A 308 4.68 -19.98 41.79
C TRP A 308 5.45 -21.25 42.15
N GLN A 309 6.54 -21.48 41.43
CA GLN A 309 7.44 -22.60 41.66
C GLN A 309 8.89 -22.19 41.34
N PRO A 310 9.89 -22.76 42.02
CA PRO A 310 11.29 -22.52 41.71
C PRO A 310 11.66 -23.16 40.38
N LEU A 311 12.59 -22.53 39.65
CA LEU A 311 13.23 -23.17 38.51
C LEU A 311 14.20 -24.25 38.98
N PRO A 312 14.26 -25.42 38.32
CA PRO A 312 15.17 -26.50 38.69
C PRO A 312 16.66 -26.17 38.46
N LYS A 313 16.97 -25.04 37.79
CA LYS A 313 18.31 -24.49 37.64
C LYS A 313 18.34 -22.99 37.95
N PRO A 314 18.89 -22.61 39.10
CA PRO A 314 19.74 -21.43 39.14
C PRO A 314 21.05 -21.79 39.84
N ALA A 315 22.13 -21.93 39.07
CA ALA A 315 23.50 -21.91 39.58
C ALA A 315 24.05 -20.49 39.45
N ALA A 316 25.14 -20.17 40.16
CA ALA A 316 25.75 -18.86 40.25
C ALA A 316 25.71 -18.03 38.94
N ALA A 317 25.14 -16.83 39.00
CA ALA A 317 25.25 -15.86 37.92
C ALA A 317 26.66 -15.25 37.92
N ALA A 318 27.44 -15.55 36.89
CA ALA A 318 28.74 -14.92 36.67
C ALA A 318 28.57 -13.42 36.36
N ALA A 319 29.67 -12.66 36.40
CA ALA A 319 29.67 -11.25 36.02
C ALA A 319 29.11 -11.05 34.59
N GLY A 320 28.26 -10.04 34.41
CA GLY A 320 27.62 -9.73 33.13
C GLY A 320 26.28 -10.46 32.92
N LEU A 321 25.95 -10.75 31.66
CA LEU A 321 24.65 -11.29 31.25
C LEU A 321 24.64 -12.83 31.31
N ASN A 322 23.64 -13.39 31.99
CA ASN A 322 23.45 -14.82 32.19
C ASN A 322 22.09 -15.25 31.64
N TYR A 323 22.02 -16.44 31.05
CA TYR A 323 20.83 -16.94 30.36
C TYR A 323 20.28 -18.19 31.03
N TYR A 324 18.99 -18.15 31.36
CA TYR A 324 18.26 -19.27 31.93
C TYR A 324 17.05 -19.58 31.07
N SER A 325 16.66 -20.85 31.01
CA SER A 325 15.42 -21.24 30.36
C SER A 325 14.68 -22.32 31.14
N CYS A 326 13.36 -22.33 30.98
CA CYS A 326 12.51 -23.40 31.46
C CYS A 326 11.33 -23.59 30.51
N THR A 327 10.75 -24.78 30.49
CA THR A 327 9.54 -25.06 29.72
C THR A 327 8.35 -25.16 30.67
N VAL A 328 7.26 -24.49 30.31
CA VAL A 328 6.01 -24.49 31.07
C VAL A 328 4.93 -25.19 30.26
N PRO A 329 4.30 -26.25 30.80
CA PRO A 329 3.16 -26.87 30.16
C PRO A 329 1.93 -25.94 30.23
N LEU A 330 1.28 -25.75 29.10
CA LEU A 330 0.08 -24.95 28.90
C LEU A 330 -0.99 -25.80 28.19
N ARG A 331 -1.33 -26.94 28.80
CA ARG A 331 -2.28 -27.91 28.23
C ARG A 331 -3.66 -27.27 28.01
N GLN A 332 -4.27 -27.55 26.86
CA GLN A 332 -5.58 -26.99 26.47
C GLN A 332 -5.64 -25.45 26.50
N ALA A 333 -4.52 -24.81 26.16
CA ALA A 333 -4.46 -23.37 26.12
C ALA A 333 -5.42 -22.74 25.12
N ARG A 334 -5.94 -21.58 25.49
CA ARG A 334 -6.63 -20.68 24.57
C ARG A 334 -5.62 -20.01 23.65
N LEU A 335 -5.76 -20.22 22.34
CA LEU A 335 -4.87 -19.68 21.33
C LEU A 335 -5.19 -18.23 20.98
N TRP A 336 -4.19 -17.46 20.58
CA TRP A 336 -4.40 -16.13 20.04
C TRP A 336 -4.84 -16.21 18.57
N SER A 337 -5.84 -15.40 18.22
CA SER A 337 -6.28 -15.18 16.84
C SER A 337 -6.92 -13.80 16.73
N PRO A 338 -7.08 -13.23 15.52
CA PRO A 338 -7.83 -12.00 15.33
C PRO A 338 -9.26 -12.05 15.90
N ALA A 339 -9.90 -13.22 15.93
CA ALA A 339 -11.25 -13.36 16.48
C ALA A 339 -11.26 -13.42 18.02
N THR A 340 -10.24 -14.05 18.61
CA THR A 340 -10.12 -14.29 20.05
C THR A 340 -8.66 -14.08 20.50
N PRO A 341 -8.23 -12.84 20.75
CA PRO A 341 -6.85 -12.52 21.11
C PRO A 341 -6.58 -12.83 22.59
N TRP A 342 -6.55 -14.10 22.96
CA TRP A 342 -6.22 -14.54 24.32
C TRP A 342 -4.75 -14.26 24.63
N LEU A 343 -4.50 -13.63 25.78
CA LEU A 343 -3.16 -13.25 26.22
C LEU A 343 -2.89 -13.84 27.60
N TYR A 344 -1.64 -14.20 27.84
CA TYR A 344 -1.09 -14.68 29.11
C TYR A 344 -0.04 -13.72 29.62
N GLN A 345 0.32 -13.84 30.89
CA GLN A 345 1.42 -13.12 31.51
C GLN A 345 2.27 -14.09 32.32
N VAL A 346 3.57 -14.11 32.05
CA VAL A 346 4.55 -14.74 32.95
C VAL A 346 5.02 -13.70 33.97
N GLN A 347 5.23 -14.13 35.20
CA GLN A 347 5.84 -13.35 36.28
C GLN A 347 7.04 -14.11 36.84
N ILE A 348 8.13 -13.39 37.04
CA ILE A 348 9.40 -13.90 37.56
C ILE A 348 9.76 -13.16 38.83
N ARG A 349 10.24 -13.89 39.84
CA ARG A 349 10.92 -13.34 41.03
C ARG A 349 12.35 -13.85 41.05
N LEU A 350 13.27 -12.92 41.28
CA LEU A 350 14.68 -13.19 41.49
C LEU A 350 15.00 -12.99 42.97
N ARG A 351 15.60 -13.99 43.61
CA ARG A 351 16.03 -13.96 45.01
C ARG A 351 17.51 -14.27 45.14
N ASP A 352 18.13 -13.80 46.22
CA ASP A 352 19.47 -14.23 46.65
C ASP A 352 19.41 -15.56 47.44
N ASP A 353 20.59 -16.06 47.81
CA ASP A 353 20.82 -17.26 48.62
C ASP A 353 20.13 -17.21 50.00
N ALA A 354 20.01 -16.02 50.59
CA ALA A 354 19.28 -15.77 51.83
C ALA A 354 17.75 -15.72 51.64
N GLY A 355 17.26 -15.89 50.41
CA GLY A 355 15.82 -15.90 50.07
C GLY A 355 15.19 -14.51 49.95
N ARG A 356 15.97 -13.43 50.03
CA ARG A 356 15.47 -12.06 49.89
C ARG A 356 15.16 -11.76 48.43
N LEU A 357 14.03 -11.11 48.18
CA LEU A 357 13.63 -10.69 46.84
C LEU A 357 14.55 -9.56 46.35
N LEU A 358 15.28 -9.83 45.28
CA LEU A 358 16.14 -8.85 44.60
C LEU A 358 15.32 -8.08 43.56
N ASP A 359 14.67 -8.79 42.64
CA ASP A 359 14.00 -8.18 41.49
C ASP A 359 12.79 -8.98 41.01
N THR A 360 11.95 -8.34 40.21
CA THR A 360 10.80 -8.98 39.57
C THR A 360 10.62 -8.50 38.15
N ALA A 361 10.23 -9.39 37.25
CA ALA A 361 9.86 -9.04 35.89
C ALA A 361 8.54 -9.72 35.50
N LYS A 362 7.82 -9.10 34.57
CA LYS A 362 6.64 -9.70 33.96
C LYS A 362 6.66 -9.51 32.45
N ARG A 363 6.14 -10.48 31.72
CA ARG A 363 6.05 -10.41 30.25
C ARG A 363 4.71 -10.96 29.77
N GLN A 364 4.03 -10.21 28.91
CA GLN A 364 2.85 -10.68 28.19
C GLN A 364 3.28 -11.61 27.06
N PHE A 365 2.51 -12.67 26.81
CA PHE A 365 2.72 -13.58 25.69
C PHE A 365 1.40 -14.22 25.23
N CYS A 366 1.44 -15.03 24.18
CA CYS A 366 0.32 -15.84 23.76
C CYS A 366 0.79 -17.21 23.25
N LEU A 367 -0.17 -18.08 22.90
CA LEU A 367 0.11 -19.26 22.10
C LEU A 367 -0.55 -19.09 20.72
N ARG A 368 0.27 -19.04 19.66
CA ARG A 368 -0.16 -19.11 18.26
C ARG A 368 0.98 -19.62 17.38
N SER A 369 0.64 -20.29 16.28
CA SER A 369 1.58 -20.59 15.20
C SER A 369 1.27 -19.71 13.99
N PHE A 370 2.32 -19.23 13.31
CA PHE A 370 2.18 -18.54 12.03
C PHE A 370 3.30 -19.00 11.11
N ARG A 371 2.97 -19.43 9.89
CA ARG A 371 3.98 -19.85 8.91
C ARG A 371 3.60 -19.45 7.50
N ILE A 372 4.64 -19.20 6.71
CA ILE A 372 4.59 -19.19 5.25
C ILE A 372 5.20 -20.52 4.81
N ASP A 373 4.39 -21.38 4.21
CA ASP A 373 4.77 -22.75 3.90
C ASP A 373 5.68 -22.83 2.67
N GLY A 374 6.96 -23.10 2.87
CA GLY A 374 7.94 -23.30 1.79
C GLY A 374 8.00 -24.73 1.25
N THR A 375 7.20 -25.66 1.78
CA THR A 375 7.36 -27.11 1.54
C THR A 375 6.31 -27.69 0.59
N THR A 376 5.10 -27.13 0.56
CA THR A 376 4.03 -27.57 -0.36
C THR A 376 4.17 -26.99 -1.75
N SER A 377 3.46 -27.56 -2.74
CA SER A 377 3.26 -26.94 -4.05
C SER A 377 1.81 -26.47 -4.24
N PRO A 378 1.56 -25.18 -4.55
CA PRO A 378 2.54 -24.10 -4.59
C PRO A 378 3.06 -23.74 -3.19
N LYS A 379 4.31 -23.27 -3.12
CA LYS A 379 4.95 -22.70 -1.93
C LYS A 379 4.32 -21.35 -1.59
N GLY A 380 4.45 -20.87 -0.37
CA GLY A 380 4.01 -19.56 0.06
C GLY A 380 2.58 -19.49 0.61
N ARG A 381 1.85 -20.62 0.75
CA ARG A 381 0.56 -20.61 1.47
C ARG A 381 0.79 -20.22 2.93
N ILE A 382 -0.15 -19.45 3.49
CA ILE A 382 -0.01 -18.88 4.84
C ILE A 382 -0.96 -19.60 5.79
N PHE A 383 -0.48 -19.91 6.99
CA PHE A 383 -1.25 -20.59 8.02
C PHE A 383 -1.16 -19.84 9.35
N LEU A 384 -2.29 -19.73 10.05
CA LEU A 384 -2.40 -19.27 11.43
C LEU A 384 -3.06 -20.38 12.25
N ASN A 385 -2.38 -20.88 13.28
CA ASN A 385 -2.86 -22.00 14.11
C ASN A 385 -3.27 -23.22 13.25
N ASP A 386 -2.41 -23.57 12.29
CA ASP A 386 -2.60 -24.66 11.31
C ASP A 386 -3.80 -24.52 10.37
N ARG A 387 -4.47 -23.37 10.37
CA ARG A 387 -5.56 -23.07 9.45
C ARG A 387 -5.09 -22.13 8.35
N PRO A 388 -5.47 -22.38 7.08
CA PRO A 388 -5.09 -21.50 5.98
C PRO A 388 -5.69 -20.11 6.20
N ILE A 389 -4.89 -19.09 5.91
CA ILE A 389 -5.28 -17.68 5.98
C ILE A 389 -4.68 -16.93 4.80
N ARG A 390 -5.34 -15.85 4.39
CA ARG A 390 -4.79 -14.87 3.44
C ARG A 390 -4.67 -13.54 4.13
N LEU A 391 -3.56 -12.85 3.92
CA LEU A 391 -3.34 -11.52 4.47
C LEU A 391 -4.09 -10.50 3.61
N ARG A 392 -5.04 -9.79 4.21
CA ARG A 392 -5.84 -8.72 3.60
C ARG A 392 -5.75 -7.51 4.51
N GLY A 393 -5.15 -6.42 4.02
CA GLY A 393 -4.75 -5.34 4.91
C GLY A 393 -4.50 -4.03 4.21
N ALA A 394 -3.77 -3.18 4.90
CA ALA A 394 -3.34 -1.88 4.42
C ALA A 394 -1.94 -1.55 4.93
N ASN A 395 -1.28 -0.68 4.18
CA ASN A 395 -0.04 -0.01 4.56
C ASN A 395 -0.36 1.15 5.50
N THR A 396 0.47 1.36 6.52
CA THR A 396 0.30 2.46 7.47
C THR A 396 1.54 3.33 7.55
N MET A 397 1.32 4.64 7.63
CA MET A 397 2.38 5.67 7.55
C MET A 397 2.27 6.73 8.66
N GLY A 398 2.30 6.28 9.92
CA GLY A 398 2.69 7.10 11.07
C GLY A 398 1.57 7.50 12.02
N PHE A 399 0.29 7.29 11.66
CA PHE A 399 -0.83 7.72 12.50
C PHE A 399 -0.84 7.00 13.87
N GLU A 400 -0.43 5.73 13.92
CA GLU A 400 -0.32 4.97 15.17
C GLU A 400 0.77 5.56 16.08
N GLN A 401 1.91 5.93 15.50
CA GLN A 401 3.02 6.54 16.23
C GLN A 401 2.60 7.90 16.79
N GLN A 402 1.86 8.68 16.00
CA GLN A 402 1.33 9.96 16.43
C GLN A 402 0.35 9.83 17.60
N ASP A 403 -0.50 8.81 17.58
CA ASP A 403 -1.41 8.55 18.69
C ASP A 403 -0.64 8.19 19.98
N VAL A 404 0.44 7.40 19.88
CA VAL A 404 1.30 7.11 21.04
C VAL A 404 2.03 8.37 21.52
N MET A 405 2.66 9.13 20.63
CA MET A 405 3.41 10.33 20.97
C MET A 405 2.54 11.41 21.62
N ARG A 406 1.28 11.53 21.19
CA ARG A 406 0.28 12.45 21.75
C ARG A 406 -0.44 11.91 22.99
N GLY A 407 -0.14 10.68 23.42
CA GLY A 407 -0.76 10.06 24.60
C GLY A 407 -2.25 9.73 24.41
N GLN A 408 -2.64 9.23 23.24
CA GLN A 408 -4.03 8.98 22.82
C GLN A 408 -4.35 7.48 22.64
N PRO A 409 -4.21 6.62 23.67
CA PRO A 409 -4.42 5.17 23.52
C PRO A 409 -5.86 4.78 23.12
N GLY A 410 -6.85 5.62 23.45
CA GLY A 410 -8.23 5.42 23.02
C GLY A 410 -8.41 5.58 21.51
N ARG A 411 -7.67 6.50 20.89
CA ARG A 411 -7.66 6.74 19.44
C ARG A 411 -6.92 5.61 18.72
N LEU A 412 -5.74 5.23 19.22
CA LEU A 412 -4.98 4.08 18.73
C LEU A 412 -5.83 2.79 18.73
N ARG A 413 -6.57 2.53 19.82
CA ARG A 413 -7.52 1.41 19.88
C ARG A 413 -8.56 1.51 18.77
N ASP A 414 -9.18 2.68 18.61
CA ASP A 414 -10.26 2.85 17.65
C ASP A 414 -9.78 2.75 16.20
N ASP A 415 -8.56 3.20 15.90
CA ASP A 415 -7.94 3.03 14.57
C ASP A 415 -7.73 1.55 14.22
N LEU A 416 -7.29 0.74 15.18
CA LEU A 416 -7.17 -0.72 15.00
C LEU A 416 -8.54 -1.41 14.89
N LEU A 417 -9.56 -0.90 15.58
CA LEU A 417 -10.94 -1.37 15.40
C LEU A 417 -11.52 -0.97 14.04
N LEU A 418 -11.16 0.20 13.51
CA LEU A 418 -11.51 0.62 12.15
C LEU A 418 -10.89 -0.34 11.12
N ALA A 419 -9.64 -0.76 11.30
CA ALA A 419 -9.01 -1.76 10.43
C ALA A 419 -9.85 -3.06 10.37
N ARG A 420 -10.30 -3.55 11.53
CA ARG A 420 -11.17 -4.74 11.61
C ARG A 420 -12.52 -4.53 10.92
N LEU A 421 -13.11 -3.34 11.06
CA LEU A 421 -14.36 -2.99 10.37
C LEU A 421 -14.19 -2.96 8.86
N THR A 422 -13.00 -2.63 8.34
CA THR A 422 -12.65 -2.75 6.91
C THR A 422 -12.49 -4.21 6.45
N HIS A 423 -12.59 -5.18 7.35
CA HIS A 423 -12.20 -6.59 7.15
C HIS A 423 -10.69 -6.81 6.94
N PHE A 424 -9.86 -5.86 7.38
CA PHE A 424 -8.43 -6.12 7.47
C PHE A 424 -8.14 -7.11 8.59
N ASN A 425 -7.31 -8.11 8.29
CA ASN A 425 -6.77 -9.03 9.27
C ASN A 425 -5.29 -8.74 9.61
N PHE A 426 -4.63 -7.89 8.81
CA PHE A 426 -3.31 -7.36 9.13
C PHE A 426 -3.12 -5.89 8.72
N LEU A 427 -2.14 -5.23 9.32
CA LEU A 427 -1.59 -3.96 8.88
C LEU A 427 -0.08 -4.12 8.65
N ARG A 428 0.43 -3.48 7.60
CA ARG A 428 1.87 -3.38 7.33
C ARG A 428 2.37 -2.03 7.83
N LEU A 429 3.25 -2.07 8.83
CA LEU A 429 3.98 -0.89 9.29
C LEU A 429 5.10 -0.59 8.30
N THR A 430 4.68 0.01 7.19
CA THR A 430 5.50 0.17 5.99
C THR A 430 6.75 0.94 6.32
N GLN A 431 7.89 0.28 6.12
CA GLN A 431 9.24 0.81 6.26
C GLN A 431 9.64 1.36 7.65
N ARG A 432 9.02 0.91 8.75
CA ARG A 432 9.49 1.27 10.09
C ARG A 432 8.94 0.38 11.20
N PRO A 433 9.77 0.02 12.19
CA PRO A 433 9.29 -0.35 13.51
C PRO A 433 8.72 0.87 14.25
N VAL A 434 7.77 0.63 15.15
CA VAL A 434 7.06 1.68 15.89
C VAL A 434 7.16 1.45 17.40
N GLN A 435 6.56 2.31 18.21
CA GLN A 435 6.59 2.18 19.67
C GLN A 435 5.88 0.88 20.15
N PRO A 436 6.35 0.23 21.23
CA PRO A 436 5.76 -0.99 21.80
C PRO A 436 4.25 -0.89 22.04
N GLU A 437 3.76 0.28 22.44
CA GLU A 437 2.35 0.55 22.74
C GLU A 437 1.43 0.27 21.54
N VAL A 438 1.92 0.45 20.30
CA VAL A 438 1.16 0.11 19.09
C VAL A 438 0.97 -1.40 18.99
N TYR A 439 2.05 -2.16 19.16
CA TYR A 439 2.01 -3.63 19.11
C TYR A 439 1.21 -4.20 20.29
N GLU A 440 1.35 -3.66 21.50
CA GLU A 440 0.55 -4.08 22.67
C GLU A 440 -0.95 -3.86 22.44
N MET A 441 -1.33 -2.76 21.79
CA MET A 441 -2.73 -2.54 21.43
C MET A 441 -3.19 -3.52 20.34
N ALA A 442 -2.36 -3.77 19.33
CA ALA A 442 -2.67 -4.75 18.28
C ALA A 442 -2.81 -6.18 18.83
N ASP A 443 -1.99 -6.55 19.81
CA ASP A 443 -2.08 -7.82 20.54
C ASP A 443 -3.44 -7.99 21.21
N ARG A 444 -3.95 -6.93 21.84
CA ARG A 444 -5.22 -6.94 22.59
C ARG A 444 -6.44 -6.83 21.70
N VAL A 445 -6.35 -6.06 20.61
CA VAL A 445 -7.45 -5.87 19.63
C VAL A 445 -7.53 -7.04 18.66
N GLY A 446 -6.44 -7.78 18.46
CA GLY A 446 -6.38 -8.92 17.54
C GLY A 446 -6.23 -8.46 16.08
N VAL A 447 -5.23 -7.63 15.78
CA VAL A 447 -4.84 -7.26 14.41
C VAL A 447 -3.42 -7.75 14.19
N MET A 448 -3.19 -8.53 13.13
CA MET A 448 -1.84 -8.99 12.81
C MET A 448 -1.01 -7.82 12.25
N ILE A 449 0.30 -7.85 12.46
CA ILE A 449 1.20 -6.79 12.05
C ILE A 449 2.34 -7.40 11.24
N GLN A 450 2.61 -6.80 10.08
CA GLN A 450 3.89 -6.90 9.42
C GLN A 450 4.75 -5.69 9.82
N THR A 451 5.99 -5.92 10.24
CA THR A 451 6.96 -4.84 10.55
C THR A 451 8.11 -4.88 9.57
N ASP A 452 8.41 -3.73 8.97
CA ASP A 452 9.49 -3.60 8.01
C ASP A 452 10.72 -2.96 8.67
N LEU A 453 11.91 -3.45 8.32
CA LEU A 453 13.16 -2.72 8.53
C LEU A 453 13.13 -1.43 7.68
N PRO A 454 13.68 -0.30 8.16
CA PRO A 454 13.50 1.00 7.50
C PRO A 454 14.39 1.21 6.27
N LEU A 455 14.34 0.29 5.30
CA LEU A 455 15.01 0.40 4.00
C LEU A 455 14.02 0.63 2.85
N PHE A 456 14.43 1.45 1.89
CA PHE A 456 13.69 1.69 0.65
C PHE A 456 14.64 1.77 -0.53
N ALA A 457 14.31 1.06 -1.61
CA ALA A 457 15.00 1.07 -2.89
C ALA A 457 16.44 0.55 -2.90
N PHE A 458 17.29 1.00 -1.98
CA PHE A 458 18.70 0.66 -1.95
C PHE A 458 19.23 0.59 -0.52
N LEU A 459 20.26 -0.22 -0.33
CA LEU A 459 21.10 -0.23 0.87
C LEU A 459 22.49 0.31 0.52
N ARG A 460 22.98 1.29 1.27
CA ARG A 460 24.35 1.80 1.12
C ARG A 460 25.35 0.77 1.64
N ARG A 461 26.47 0.62 0.91
CA ARG A 461 27.49 -0.37 1.24
C ARG A 461 28.10 -0.21 2.65
N PRO A 462 28.42 1.01 3.14
CA PRO A 462 28.91 1.19 4.51
C PRO A 462 27.90 0.82 5.60
N GLN A 463 26.61 0.83 5.27
CA GLN A 463 25.52 0.55 6.21
C GLN A 463 25.13 -0.93 6.28
N PHE A 464 25.86 -1.83 5.61
CA PHE A 464 25.54 -3.26 5.59
C PHE A 464 25.50 -3.86 7.00
N CYS A 465 26.57 -3.69 7.77
CA CYS A 465 26.68 -4.27 9.12
C CYS A 465 25.68 -3.63 10.09
N GLU A 466 25.47 -2.32 9.95
CA GLU A 466 24.52 -1.59 10.78
C GLU A 466 23.07 -2.03 10.50
N ALA A 467 22.72 -2.27 9.23
CA ALA A 467 21.42 -2.81 8.86
C ALA A 467 21.20 -4.24 9.40
N VAL A 468 22.24 -5.08 9.44
CA VAL A 468 22.16 -6.41 10.06
C VAL A 468 21.95 -6.30 11.57
N ARG A 469 22.67 -5.39 12.24
CA ARG A 469 22.52 -5.13 13.69
C ARG A 469 21.09 -4.67 14.00
N GLN A 470 20.57 -3.69 13.26
CA GLN A 470 19.21 -3.18 13.44
C GLN A 470 18.13 -4.21 13.06
N ALA A 471 18.39 -5.15 12.15
CA ALA A 471 17.47 -6.27 11.90
C ALA A 471 17.32 -7.18 13.13
N GLY A 472 18.42 -7.46 13.83
CA GLY A 472 18.40 -8.16 15.12
C GLY A 472 17.64 -7.37 16.19
N GLU A 473 17.90 -6.07 16.31
CA GLU A 473 17.19 -5.20 17.25
C GLU A 473 15.69 -5.12 16.96
N MET A 474 15.30 -5.06 15.68
CA MET A 474 13.90 -5.08 15.28
C MET A 474 13.23 -6.38 15.75
N ALA A 475 13.88 -7.53 15.57
CA ALA A 475 13.37 -8.81 16.06
C ALA A 475 13.23 -8.82 17.58
N ARG A 476 14.24 -8.34 18.32
CA ARG A 476 14.19 -8.25 19.78
C ARG A 476 13.11 -7.29 20.28
N HIS A 477 12.90 -6.19 19.57
CA HIS A 477 11.85 -5.20 19.85
C HIS A 477 10.45 -5.79 19.71
N VAL A 478 10.22 -6.63 18.71
CA VAL A 478 8.88 -7.13 18.37
C VAL A 478 8.56 -8.54 18.88
N ARG A 479 9.54 -9.35 19.29
CA ARG A 479 9.35 -10.79 19.63
C ARG A 479 8.37 -11.08 20.76
N ALA A 480 8.08 -10.09 21.60
CA ALA A 480 7.10 -10.23 22.67
C ALA A 480 5.64 -10.07 22.19
N HIS A 481 5.44 -9.59 20.97
CA HIS A 481 4.14 -9.16 20.45
C HIS A 481 3.52 -10.22 19.55
N PRO A 482 2.51 -10.97 20.02
CA PRO A 482 1.87 -12.01 19.22
C PRO A 482 1.20 -11.50 17.93
N SER A 483 0.78 -10.23 17.91
CA SER A 483 0.28 -9.58 16.69
C SER A 483 1.31 -9.56 15.58
N VAL A 484 2.60 -9.48 15.86
CA VAL A 484 3.64 -9.41 14.84
C VAL A 484 3.85 -10.79 14.26
N VAL A 485 3.45 -10.98 13.00
CA VAL A 485 3.47 -12.29 12.33
C VAL A 485 4.51 -12.38 11.23
N LEU A 486 4.95 -11.23 10.70
CA LEU A 486 5.82 -11.16 9.53
C LEU A 486 6.80 -9.99 9.65
N LEU A 487 8.05 -10.23 9.26
CA LEU A 487 9.06 -9.18 9.08
C LEU A 487 9.43 -9.06 7.60
N SER A 488 9.73 -7.83 7.17
CA SER A 488 10.37 -7.57 5.88
C SER A 488 11.61 -6.68 6.04
N TYR A 489 12.51 -6.69 5.06
CA TYR A 489 13.76 -5.95 5.16
C TYR A 489 13.83 -4.71 4.27
N ILE A 490 13.26 -4.76 3.07
CA ILE A 490 13.35 -3.65 2.13
C ILE A 490 12.08 -3.51 1.31
N ASN A 491 11.65 -2.26 1.18
CA ASN A 491 10.57 -1.85 0.30
C ASN A 491 11.13 -1.44 -1.08
N GLU A 492 10.52 -1.93 -2.15
CA GLU A 492 10.79 -1.46 -3.52
C GLU A 492 12.25 -1.51 -3.98
N PRO A 493 13.04 -2.59 -3.78
CA PRO A 493 14.40 -2.63 -4.29
C PRO A 493 14.42 -2.52 -5.82
N PHE A 494 15.23 -1.60 -6.34
CA PHE A 494 15.44 -1.41 -7.77
C PHE A 494 16.85 -1.86 -8.17
N PRO A 495 17.10 -2.15 -9.47
CA PRO A 495 18.46 -2.38 -9.95
C PRO A 495 19.35 -1.16 -9.65
N SER A 496 20.42 -1.33 -8.87
CA SER A 496 21.28 -0.20 -8.43
C SER A 496 21.94 0.57 -9.59
N GLN A 497 22.08 -0.09 -10.74
CA GLN A 497 22.54 0.50 -12.01
C GLN A 497 21.60 1.59 -12.57
N TRP A 498 20.36 1.69 -12.07
CA TRP A 498 19.42 2.74 -12.47
C TRP A 498 19.72 4.10 -11.83
N ARG A 499 20.69 4.19 -10.92
CA ARG A 499 21.15 5.45 -10.33
C ARG A 499 22.53 5.87 -10.82
N ALA A 500 22.70 7.18 -11.00
CA ALA A 500 23.97 7.80 -11.39
C ALA A 500 25.14 7.47 -10.44
N VAL A 501 24.87 7.18 -9.16
CA VAL A 501 25.88 6.78 -8.15
C VAL A 501 25.71 5.33 -7.67
N GLY A 502 25.21 4.45 -8.54
CA GLY A 502 24.89 3.04 -8.23
C GLY A 502 26.01 2.24 -7.53
N HIS A 503 27.28 2.57 -7.79
CA HIS A 503 28.46 1.93 -7.19
C HIS A 503 28.53 2.06 -5.65
N ARG A 504 27.80 3.01 -5.06
CA ARG A 504 27.75 3.22 -3.59
C ARG A 504 26.78 2.27 -2.88
N HIS A 505 25.97 1.53 -3.65
CA HIS A 505 24.97 0.60 -3.13
C HIS A 505 25.42 -0.84 -3.26
N VAL A 506 24.82 -1.68 -2.44
CA VAL A 506 24.87 -3.12 -2.67
C VAL A 506 24.13 -3.42 -3.97
N HIS A 507 24.73 -4.24 -4.84
CA HIS A 507 24.05 -4.81 -5.99
C HIS A 507 23.16 -5.96 -5.56
N ARG A 508 22.34 -6.49 -6.48
CA ARG A 508 21.37 -7.54 -6.13
C ARG A 508 21.96 -8.74 -5.40
N ALA A 509 23.07 -9.30 -5.89
CA ALA A 509 23.72 -10.45 -5.26
C ALA A 509 24.19 -10.16 -3.81
N GLU A 510 24.63 -8.93 -3.55
CA GLU A 510 25.06 -8.50 -2.21
C GLU A 510 23.86 -8.18 -1.31
N LEU A 511 22.75 -7.71 -1.89
CA LEU A 511 21.49 -7.53 -1.19
C LEU A 511 20.90 -8.87 -0.74
N GLU A 512 21.01 -9.93 -1.55
CA GLU A 512 20.67 -11.30 -1.12
C GLU A 512 21.58 -11.77 0.03
N GLY A 513 22.89 -11.47 -0.03
CA GLY A 513 23.82 -11.72 1.07
C GLY A 513 23.45 -10.96 2.35
N PHE A 514 22.96 -9.72 2.22
CA PHE A 514 22.37 -8.97 3.33
C PHE A 514 21.13 -9.68 3.89
N PHE A 515 20.21 -10.15 3.05
CA PHE A 515 19.01 -10.86 3.51
C PHE A 515 19.36 -12.10 4.33
N GLN A 516 20.38 -12.86 3.93
CA GLN A 516 20.87 -14.01 4.67
C GLN A 516 21.45 -13.60 6.04
N ALA A 517 22.30 -12.58 6.08
CA ALA A 517 22.90 -12.08 7.32
C ALA A 517 21.85 -11.49 8.29
N ALA A 518 20.92 -10.68 7.77
CA ALA A 518 19.80 -10.14 8.53
C ALA A 518 18.89 -11.25 9.04
N THR A 519 18.61 -12.27 8.23
CA THR A 519 17.84 -13.45 8.65
C THR A 519 18.54 -14.19 9.78
N ALA A 520 19.85 -14.41 9.70
CA ALA A 520 20.60 -15.04 10.78
C ALA A 520 20.50 -14.25 12.09
N ALA A 521 20.69 -12.91 12.03
CA ALA A 521 20.53 -12.04 13.20
C ALA A 521 19.11 -12.09 13.79
N VAL A 522 18.08 -12.05 12.93
CA VAL A 522 16.68 -12.18 13.35
C VAL A 522 16.42 -13.54 14.01
N ARG A 523 16.95 -14.65 13.47
CA ARG A 523 16.70 -16.00 13.99
C ARG A 523 17.34 -16.24 15.36
N VAL A 524 18.40 -15.52 15.71
CA VAL A 524 18.98 -15.53 17.07
C VAL A 524 17.99 -14.94 18.08
N GLU A 525 17.36 -13.81 17.74
CA GLU A 525 16.45 -13.10 18.64
C GLU A 525 15.01 -13.64 18.61
N HIS A 526 14.56 -14.12 17.45
CA HIS A 526 13.21 -14.64 17.19
C HIS A 526 13.23 -15.79 16.15
N PRO A 527 13.54 -17.03 16.57
CA PRO A 527 13.67 -18.19 15.68
C PRO A 527 12.42 -18.56 14.89
N ASP A 528 11.20 -18.22 15.34
CA ASP A 528 9.95 -18.68 14.73
C ASP A 528 9.25 -17.65 13.81
N ILE A 529 9.77 -16.43 13.69
CA ILE A 529 9.06 -15.37 12.94
C ILE A 529 9.09 -15.66 11.44
N ALA A 530 7.99 -15.40 10.72
CA ALA A 530 8.02 -15.46 9.27
C ALA A 530 8.78 -14.24 8.72
N ILE A 531 9.54 -14.45 7.65
CA ILE A 531 10.35 -13.40 7.01
C ILE A 531 10.01 -13.39 5.52
N LYS A 532 9.72 -12.20 5.00
CA LYS A 532 9.54 -11.90 3.59
C LYS A 532 10.54 -10.78 3.27
N PRO A 533 11.75 -11.08 2.76
CA PRO A 533 12.83 -10.10 2.67
C PRO A 533 12.46 -8.83 1.89
N VAL A 534 11.65 -8.96 0.84
CA VAL A 534 11.27 -7.86 -0.07
C VAL A 534 9.75 -7.69 -0.11
N ASP A 535 9.29 -6.45 0.03
CA ASP A 535 7.94 -6.01 -0.35
C ASP A 535 8.04 -5.14 -1.62
N GLY A 536 7.35 -5.55 -2.69
CA GLY A 536 7.44 -4.91 -4.01
C GLY A 536 8.79 -5.08 -4.71
N ASP A 537 9.11 -6.25 -5.27
CA ASP A 537 10.41 -6.48 -5.93
C ASP A 537 10.42 -5.93 -7.37
N TYR A 538 11.10 -4.79 -7.59
CA TYR A 538 11.35 -4.26 -8.94
C TYR A 538 12.65 -4.81 -9.56
N ASP A 539 13.38 -5.68 -8.86
CA ASP A 539 14.53 -6.43 -9.39
C ASP A 539 14.40 -7.94 -9.11
N PRO A 540 13.31 -8.59 -9.54
CA PRO A 540 12.98 -9.96 -9.18
C PRO A 540 13.94 -11.00 -9.81
N PRO A 541 13.99 -12.24 -9.28
CA PRO A 541 13.28 -12.72 -8.09
C PRO A 541 14.09 -12.63 -6.77
N ALA A 542 13.43 -12.22 -5.68
CA ALA A 542 13.89 -12.44 -4.29
C ALA A 542 13.71 -13.87 -3.78
N GLU A 543 14.49 -14.24 -2.77
CA GLU A 543 14.19 -15.40 -1.92
C GLU A 543 12.86 -15.23 -1.17
N GLY A 544 12.17 -16.35 -0.86
CA GLY A 544 10.91 -16.32 -0.12
C GLY A 544 9.67 -16.01 -0.98
N LEU A 545 8.63 -15.45 -0.39
CA LEU A 545 7.36 -15.16 -1.06
C LEU A 545 7.51 -13.99 -2.06
N PRO A 546 7.31 -14.19 -3.39
CA PRO A 546 7.30 -13.12 -4.37
C PRO A 546 6.26 -12.04 -4.06
N ASP A 547 6.59 -10.78 -4.32
CA ASP A 547 5.68 -9.66 -4.13
C ASP A 547 5.91 -8.54 -5.14
N TYR A 548 4.82 -7.92 -5.61
CA TYR A 548 4.85 -6.77 -6.53
C TYR A 548 3.96 -5.63 -6.06
N HIS A 549 4.41 -4.40 -6.26
CA HIS A 549 3.58 -3.21 -6.13
C HIS A 549 2.92 -2.91 -7.48
N ILE A 550 1.59 -2.89 -7.52
CA ILE A 550 0.83 -2.72 -8.76
C ILE A 550 -0.09 -1.52 -8.60
N TYR A 551 0.30 -0.43 -9.25
CA TYR A 551 -0.41 0.84 -9.25
C TYR A 551 -1.01 1.14 -10.62
N CYS A 552 -1.45 0.12 -11.37
CA CYS A 552 -1.80 0.27 -12.79
C CYS A 552 -3.01 1.19 -13.06
N LEU A 553 -3.81 1.51 -12.03
CA LEU A 553 -4.92 2.47 -12.07
C LEU A 553 -4.55 3.85 -11.46
N TRP A 554 -3.26 4.10 -11.23
CA TRP A 554 -2.71 5.39 -10.81
C TRP A 554 -1.48 5.82 -11.62
N TYR A 555 -0.54 4.89 -11.81
CA TYR A 555 0.54 4.99 -12.78
C TYR A 555 0.19 4.05 -13.92
N GLN A 556 -0.23 4.59 -15.07
CA GLN A 556 -0.79 3.81 -16.17
C GLN A 556 0.11 2.63 -16.56
N GLY A 557 -0.43 1.41 -16.51
CA GLY A 557 0.30 0.18 -16.88
C GLY A 557 1.39 -0.27 -15.92
N HIS A 558 1.58 0.42 -14.78
CA HIS A 558 2.61 0.10 -13.81
C HIS A 558 2.45 -1.30 -13.23
N GLY A 559 3.52 -2.10 -13.30
CA GLY A 559 3.56 -3.50 -12.86
C GLY A 559 2.84 -4.43 -13.83
N GLN A 560 1.58 -4.14 -14.18
CA GLN A 560 0.76 -4.93 -15.09
C GLN A 560 -0.28 -4.03 -15.79
N PRO A 561 -0.56 -4.19 -17.09
CA PRO A 561 -1.71 -3.54 -17.72
C PRO A 561 -3.03 -3.94 -17.05
N PHE A 562 -3.93 -2.98 -16.81
CA PHE A 562 -5.15 -3.22 -16.05
C PHE A 562 -6.02 -4.32 -16.66
N GLY A 563 -6.19 -4.36 -17.98
CA GLY A 563 -7.02 -5.40 -18.63
C GLY A 563 -6.52 -6.82 -18.38
N ARG A 564 -5.20 -7.02 -18.31
CA ARG A 564 -4.59 -8.30 -17.93
C ARG A 564 -4.81 -8.59 -16.44
N LEU A 565 -4.61 -7.61 -15.56
CA LEU A 565 -4.88 -7.73 -14.13
C LEU A 565 -6.35 -8.11 -13.86
N HIS A 566 -7.28 -7.40 -14.50
CA HIS A 566 -8.71 -7.66 -14.41
C HIS A 566 -9.02 -9.08 -14.85
N ARG A 567 -8.33 -9.63 -15.86
CA ARG A 567 -8.43 -11.03 -16.30
C ARG A 567 -7.90 -12.08 -15.34
N GLY A 568 -7.24 -11.68 -14.25
CA GLY A 568 -6.61 -12.63 -13.33
C GLY A 568 -5.19 -13.00 -13.74
N GLU A 569 -4.55 -12.17 -14.57
CA GLU A 569 -3.12 -12.27 -14.88
C GLU A 569 -2.32 -11.39 -13.91
N PHE A 570 -1.14 -11.85 -13.53
CA PHE A 570 -0.24 -11.20 -12.60
C PHE A 570 1.16 -11.13 -13.24
N PRO A 571 2.04 -10.20 -12.80
CA PRO A 571 3.42 -10.18 -13.25
C PRO A 571 4.10 -11.56 -13.11
N PRO A 572 5.07 -11.89 -13.98
CA PRO A 572 5.79 -13.15 -13.88
C PRO A 572 6.41 -13.36 -12.49
N VAL A 573 6.20 -14.52 -11.89
CA VAL A 573 6.70 -14.88 -10.55
C VAL A 573 7.51 -16.16 -10.62
N LYS A 574 8.22 -16.50 -9.53
CA LYS A 574 8.88 -17.80 -9.41
C LYS A 574 7.89 -18.97 -9.66
N PRO A 575 8.28 -20.01 -10.40
CA PRO A 575 7.47 -21.21 -10.59
C PRO A 575 7.04 -21.81 -9.24
N ASP A 576 5.83 -22.37 -9.18
CA ASP A 576 5.30 -23.02 -7.98
C ASP A 576 5.29 -22.16 -6.70
N TRP A 577 5.22 -20.83 -6.81
CA TRP A 577 5.04 -19.93 -5.66
C TRP A 577 3.68 -19.22 -5.70
N CYS A 578 3.02 -19.14 -4.56
CA CYS A 578 2.06 -18.08 -4.24
C CYS A 578 2.77 -16.72 -4.26
N PHE A 579 2.02 -15.64 -4.28
CA PHE A 579 2.56 -14.29 -4.37
C PHE A 579 1.71 -13.28 -3.60
N GLY A 580 2.30 -12.12 -3.35
CA GLY A 580 1.64 -10.97 -2.72
C GLY A 580 1.64 -9.72 -3.61
N SER A 581 0.80 -8.76 -3.24
CA SER A 581 0.95 -7.38 -3.67
C SER A 581 0.96 -6.44 -2.47
N GLY A 582 2.16 -6.07 -2.04
CA GLY A 582 2.41 -5.25 -0.86
C GLY A 582 1.78 -3.87 -0.94
N GLU A 583 1.57 -3.35 -2.15
CA GLU A 583 0.97 -2.04 -2.36
C GLU A 583 0.14 -1.96 -3.65
N PHE A 584 -1.01 -1.31 -3.54
CA PHE A 584 -1.83 -0.83 -4.64
C PHE A 584 -2.72 0.33 -4.15
N GLY A 585 -3.14 1.21 -5.04
CA GLY A 585 -4.01 2.33 -4.67
C GLY A 585 -4.05 3.42 -5.73
N ALA A 586 -4.78 4.48 -5.43
CA ALA A 586 -4.89 5.69 -6.24
C ALA A 586 -5.06 6.90 -5.31
N GLU A 587 -4.65 8.09 -5.75
CA GLU A 587 -4.84 9.30 -4.95
C GLU A 587 -6.31 9.73 -5.02
N GLY A 588 -6.87 10.12 -3.87
CA GLY A 588 -8.17 10.74 -3.73
C GLY A 588 -8.05 11.95 -2.80
N LEU A 589 -8.44 13.12 -3.29
CA LEU A 589 -8.27 14.35 -2.53
C LEU A 589 -9.06 14.30 -1.21
N ASP A 590 -8.62 15.06 -0.21
CA ASP A 590 -9.29 15.16 1.08
C ASP A 590 -10.60 15.94 0.97
N PRO A 591 -11.55 15.73 1.90
CA PRO A 591 -12.77 16.52 1.94
C PRO A 591 -12.46 18.02 1.99
N VAL A 592 -13.20 18.82 1.21
CA VAL A 592 -13.02 20.29 1.16
C VAL A 592 -12.99 20.92 2.55
N ALA A 593 -13.86 20.48 3.45
CA ALA A 593 -13.92 20.98 4.82
C ALA A 593 -12.65 20.70 5.64
N LEU A 594 -11.96 19.58 5.39
CA LEU A 594 -10.67 19.27 6.02
C LEU A 594 -9.58 20.17 5.44
N MET A 595 -9.51 20.28 4.10
CA MET A 595 -8.52 21.12 3.43
C MET A 595 -8.60 22.57 3.91
N ARG A 596 -9.81 23.14 3.94
CA ARG A 596 -10.03 24.53 4.37
C ARG A 596 -9.62 24.79 5.83
N ARG A 597 -9.60 23.74 6.66
CA ARG A 597 -9.24 23.84 8.07
C ARG A 597 -7.74 23.77 8.30
N HIS A 598 -7.04 22.92 7.56
CA HIS A 598 -5.66 22.54 7.88
C HIS A 598 -4.64 22.95 6.82
N TYR A 599 -5.05 23.17 5.57
CA TYR A 599 -4.09 23.43 4.49
C TYR A 599 -3.74 24.90 4.47
N PRO A 600 -2.51 25.26 4.06
CA PRO A 600 -2.16 26.64 3.77
C PRO A 600 -3.19 27.28 2.83
N SER A 601 -3.71 28.45 3.17
CA SER A 601 -4.74 29.13 2.38
C SER A 601 -4.28 29.42 0.94
N ALA A 602 -2.96 29.62 0.73
CA ALA A 602 -2.36 29.81 -0.58
C ALA A 602 -2.52 28.61 -1.53
N TRP A 603 -2.76 27.39 -1.00
CA TRP A 603 -2.94 26.19 -1.81
C TRP A 603 -4.36 26.05 -2.35
N LEU A 604 -5.32 26.75 -1.75
CA LEU A 604 -6.74 26.63 -2.05
C LEU A 604 -7.24 27.87 -2.82
N PRO A 605 -8.30 27.75 -3.64
CA PRO A 605 -8.90 28.92 -4.28
C PRO A 605 -9.59 29.77 -3.21
N ASN A 606 -9.30 31.07 -3.13
CA ASN A 606 -9.82 31.92 -2.05
C ASN A 606 -10.95 32.84 -2.52
N LYS A 607 -11.11 33.00 -3.83
CA LYS A 607 -12.20 33.77 -4.46
C LYS A 607 -12.91 32.91 -5.50
N PRO A 608 -14.20 33.17 -5.79
CA PRO A 608 -14.92 32.43 -6.84
C PRO A 608 -14.23 32.44 -8.21
N ALA A 609 -13.54 33.54 -8.55
CA ALA A 609 -12.79 33.65 -9.80
C ALA A 609 -11.58 32.69 -9.88
N ASP A 610 -11.05 32.23 -8.74
CA ASP A 610 -9.90 31.32 -8.68
C ASP A 610 -10.30 29.87 -8.96
N GLU A 611 -11.57 29.50 -8.74
CA GLU A 611 -12.07 28.12 -8.79
C GLU A 611 -11.85 27.50 -10.18
N ALA A 612 -12.17 28.22 -11.26
CA ALA A 612 -12.04 27.70 -12.63
C ALA A 612 -10.59 27.40 -13.03
N ALA A 613 -9.63 28.17 -12.51
CA ALA A 613 -8.20 28.02 -12.80
C ALA A 613 -7.47 27.14 -11.78
N TRP A 614 -8.14 26.73 -10.70
CA TRP A 614 -7.52 25.95 -9.64
C TRP A 614 -7.19 24.53 -10.12
N SER A 615 -6.05 24.01 -9.65
CA SER A 615 -5.60 22.65 -9.88
C SER A 615 -5.04 22.10 -8.56
N PRO A 616 -5.22 20.80 -8.28
CA PRO A 616 -4.58 20.13 -7.14
C PRO A 616 -3.05 20.26 -7.13
N ASP A 617 -2.40 20.60 -8.25
CA ASP A 617 -0.94 20.81 -8.31
C ASP A 617 -0.45 21.98 -7.43
N ARG A 618 -1.36 22.80 -6.90
CA ARG A 618 -1.04 23.82 -5.87
C ARG A 618 -0.82 23.21 -4.48
N ILE A 619 -1.34 22.00 -4.23
CA ILE A 619 -1.12 21.26 -3.00
C ILE A 619 0.26 20.59 -3.10
N ALA A 620 1.09 20.74 -2.07
CA ALA A 620 2.42 20.16 -2.09
C ALA A 620 2.38 18.66 -2.41
N GLN A 621 3.15 18.24 -3.42
CA GLN A 621 3.34 16.85 -3.82
C GLN A 621 2.06 16.08 -4.24
N ALA A 622 0.90 16.74 -4.32
CA ALA A 622 -0.30 16.13 -4.86
C ALA A 622 -0.08 15.75 -6.32
N GLN A 623 -0.59 14.59 -6.69
CA GLN A 623 -0.40 14.01 -8.01
C GLN A 623 -1.70 14.01 -8.83
N THR A 624 -2.83 14.34 -8.21
CA THR A 624 -4.16 14.34 -8.85
C THR A 624 -4.25 15.27 -10.05
N GLY A 625 -3.76 16.51 -9.96
CA GLY A 625 -3.84 17.47 -11.08
C GLY A 625 -3.09 16.96 -12.31
N ARG A 626 -1.82 16.59 -12.12
CA ARG A 626 -0.97 16.03 -13.19
C ARG A 626 -1.42 14.69 -13.78
N HIS A 627 -2.06 13.79 -13.01
CA HIS A 627 -2.49 12.48 -13.51
C HIS A 627 -3.96 12.44 -13.96
N GLN A 628 -4.76 13.45 -13.66
CA GLN A 628 -6.17 13.52 -14.06
C GLN A 628 -6.45 13.19 -15.54
N PRO A 629 -5.60 13.57 -16.52
CA PRO A 629 -5.85 13.22 -17.91
C PRO A 629 -5.91 11.71 -18.22
N LEU A 630 -5.56 10.85 -17.25
CA LEU A 630 -5.66 9.39 -17.33
C LEU A 630 -7.00 8.84 -16.78
N PHE A 631 -7.77 9.64 -16.02
CA PHE A 631 -8.79 9.10 -15.09
C PHE A 631 -10.18 9.72 -15.16
N PHE A 632 -10.32 10.97 -15.56
CA PHE A 632 -11.65 11.58 -15.70
C PHE A 632 -11.54 12.86 -16.53
N ASP A 633 -12.67 13.45 -16.93
CA ASP A 633 -12.68 14.78 -17.56
C ASP A 633 -12.22 15.85 -16.55
N ARG A 634 -11.63 16.96 -17.01
CA ARG A 634 -11.12 18.01 -16.12
C ARG A 634 -12.26 18.61 -15.27
N PRO A 635 -12.22 18.52 -13.93
CA PRO A 635 -13.24 19.09 -13.06
C PRO A 635 -13.21 20.63 -13.00
N ALA A 636 -14.35 21.24 -12.68
CA ALA A 636 -14.49 22.67 -12.43
C ALA A 636 -14.45 22.99 -10.92
N GLY A 637 -13.35 23.61 -10.47
CA GLY A 637 -13.23 24.06 -9.08
C GLY A 637 -12.98 22.95 -8.05
N LEU A 638 -12.66 23.37 -6.83
CA LEU A 638 -12.16 22.51 -5.75
C LEU A 638 -13.13 21.38 -5.39
N ALA A 639 -14.42 21.66 -5.31
CA ALA A 639 -15.43 20.67 -4.89
C ALA A 639 -15.56 19.52 -5.90
N GLU A 640 -15.63 19.82 -7.20
CA GLU A 640 -15.73 18.78 -8.22
C GLU A 640 -14.42 17.99 -8.34
N TRP A 641 -13.26 18.65 -8.16
CA TRP A 641 -11.97 17.94 -8.07
C TRP A 641 -11.95 16.90 -6.94
N VAL A 642 -12.47 17.25 -5.77
CA VAL A 642 -12.57 16.32 -4.64
C VAL A 642 -13.53 15.17 -4.96
N GLU A 643 -14.71 15.46 -5.49
CA GLU A 643 -15.70 14.44 -5.86
C GLU A 643 -15.14 13.45 -6.89
N ARG A 644 -14.59 13.94 -8.00
CA ARG A 644 -14.09 13.11 -9.11
C ARG A 644 -12.88 12.27 -8.71
N SER A 645 -11.94 12.86 -7.97
CA SER A 645 -10.77 12.12 -7.49
C SER A 645 -11.14 11.03 -6.48
N GLN A 646 -12.05 11.30 -5.54
CA GLN A 646 -12.51 10.28 -4.58
C GLN A 646 -13.35 9.18 -5.26
N ALA A 647 -14.17 9.53 -6.25
CA ALA A 647 -14.92 8.55 -7.05
C ALA A 647 -13.96 7.62 -7.83
N TRP A 648 -12.93 8.18 -8.46
CA TRP A 648 -11.90 7.39 -9.13
C TRP A 648 -11.12 6.51 -8.15
N GLN A 649 -10.69 7.07 -7.01
CA GLN A 649 -9.99 6.32 -5.97
C GLN A 649 -10.82 5.10 -5.51
N ALA A 650 -12.10 5.30 -5.22
CA ALA A 650 -12.99 4.23 -4.81
C ALA A 650 -13.12 3.15 -5.89
N ARG A 651 -13.25 3.56 -7.15
CA ARG A 651 -13.34 2.63 -8.28
C ARG A 651 -12.05 1.85 -8.49
N ALA A 652 -10.89 2.51 -8.39
CA ALA A 652 -9.59 1.89 -8.57
C ALA A 652 -9.27 0.86 -7.47
N VAL A 653 -9.58 1.20 -6.21
CA VAL A 653 -9.42 0.30 -5.05
C VAL A 653 -10.36 -0.90 -5.16
N GLN A 654 -11.63 -0.68 -5.54
CA GLN A 654 -12.58 -1.77 -5.80
C GLN A 654 -12.04 -2.73 -6.85
N LEU A 655 -11.64 -2.21 -8.02
CA LEU A 655 -11.18 -2.99 -9.16
C LEU A 655 -9.95 -3.86 -8.84
N HIS A 656 -8.94 -3.29 -8.18
CA HIS A 656 -7.75 -4.05 -7.74
C HIS A 656 -8.13 -5.14 -6.75
N THR A 657 -8.86 -4.77 -5.70
CA THR A 657 -9.23 -5.70 -4.62
C THR A 657 -10.02 -6.88 -5.19
N GLU A 658 -11.00 -6.62 -6.05
CA GLU A 658 -11.80 -7.64 -6.70
C GLU A 658 -10.95 -8.53 -7.63
N ALA A 659 -10.02 -7.97 -8.41
CA ALA A 659 -9.11 -8.75 -9.24
C ALA A 659 -8.25 -9.70 -8.40
N TYR A 660 -7.64 -9.21 -7.32
CA TYR A 660 -6.83 -10.01 -6.41
C TYR A 660 -7.61 -11.11 -5.72
N ARG A 661 -8.86 -10.85 -5.34
CA ARG A 661 -9.70 -11.85 -4.69
C ARG A 661 -10.14 -13.00 -5.59
N ARG A 662 -9.98 -12.89 -6.92
CA ARG A 662 -10.18 -14.01 -7.86
C ARG A 662 -8.95 -14.88 -8.05
N MET A 663 -7.78 -14.47 -7.56
CA MET A 663 -6.51 -15.18 -7.76
C MET A 663 -6.19 -16.11 -6.58
N ASP A 664 -6.30 -17.43 -6.77
CA ASP A 664 -6.00 -18.40 -5.69
C ASP A 664 -4.55 -18.31 -5.18
N ARG A 665 -3.59 -17.98 -6.06
CA ARG A 665 -2.18 -17.87 -5.67
C ARG A 665 -1.82 -16.53 -4.99
N LEU A 666 -2.74 -15.56 -4.95
CA LEU A 666 -2.52 -14.28 -4.27
C LEU A 666 -2.89 -14.38 -2.78
N VAL A 667 -1.87 -14.55 -1.94
CA VAL A 667 -2.01 -14.86 -0.51
C VAL A 667 -1.85 -13.65 0.40
N SER A 668 -1.33 -12.52 -0.11
CA SER A 668 -1.21 -11.25 0.63
C SER A 668 -1.53 -10.05 -0.26
N CYS A 669 -2.29 -9.08 0.24
CA CYS A 669 -2.36 -7.75 -0.38
C CYS A 669 -2.61 -6.65 0.65
N ALA A 670 -2.03 -5.48 0.42
CA ALA A 670 -2.26 -4.29 1.24
C ALA A 670 -2.56 -3.04 0.41
N VAL A 671 -3.70 -2.39 0.68
CA VAL A 671 -4.02 -1.09 0.07
C VAL A 671 -3.10 -0.02 0.63
N HIS A 672 -2.65 0.89 -0.22
CA HIS A 672 -1.78 2.00 0.13
C HIS A 672 -2.59 3.29 -0.05
N LEU A 673 -3.06 3.97 1.00
CA LEU A 673 -2.81 3.81 2.45
C LEU A 673 -4.10 3.68 3.27
N PHE A 674 -3.99 3.32 4.55
CA PHE A 674 -5.16 3.26 5.44
C PHE A 674 -5.65 4.65 5.91
N ILE A 675 -4.91 5.31 6.79
CA ILE A 675 -5.24 6.59 7.43
C ILE A 675 -4.05 7.53 7.25
N ASP A 676 -4.30 8.80 6.90
CA ASP A 676 -3.26 9.82 6.91
C ASP A 676 -2.83 10.19 8.34
N ALA A 677 -1.52 10.34 8.55
CA ALA A 677 -1.02 10.81 9.84
C ALA A 677 -1.26 12.32 10.06
N TRP A 678 -1.25 13.09 8.97
CA TRP A 678 -1.31 14.56 9.00
C TRP A 678 -2.19 15.12 7.86
N PRO A 679 -2.63 16.39 7.97
CA PRO A 679 -3.29 17.08 6.87
C PRO A 679 -2.29 17.41 5.75
N ALA A 680 -2.69 17.15 4.51
CA ALA A 680 -1.85 17.24 3.31
C ALA A 680 -0.69 16.24 3.35
N GLY A 681 -0.86 15.21 2.55
CA GLY A 681 -0.01 14.05 2.53
C GLY A 681 -0.43 13.17 1.36
N TRP A 682 0.51 12.55 0.64
CA TRP A 682 0.29 11.58 -0.45
C TRP A 682 -1.08 10.86 -0.36
N MET A 683 -2.09 11.43 -1.04
CA MET A 683 -3.51 11.31 -0.65
C MET A 683 -4.14 9.99 -1.12
N LYS A 684 -3.35 8.92 -1.17
CA LYS A 684 -3.80 7.57 -1.47
C LYS A 684 -4.46 6.89 -0.27
N SER A 685 -4.46 7.54 0.89
CA SER A 685 -5.24 7.12 2.06
C SER A 685 -6.71 6.93 1.69
N ILE A 686 -7.32 5.88 2.24
CA ILE A 686 -8.77 5.68 2.14
C ILE A 686 -9.53 6.37 3.28
N MET A 687 -8.82 6.90 4.28
CA MET A 687 -9.35 7.71 5.38
C MET A 687 -8.46 8.92 5.63
N ASP A 688 -9.07 10.06 5.95
CA ASP A 688 -8.33 11.28 6.29
C ASP A 688 -7.70 11.24 7.69
N CYS A 689 -6.88 12.24 8.01
CA CYS A 689 -6.19 12.34 9.29
C CYS A 689 -7.11 12.53 10.52
N GLU A 690 -8.37 12.90 10.30
CA GLU A 690 -9.43 13.00 11.33
C GLU A 690 -10.26 11.70 11.42
N ARG A 691 -9.83 10.61 10.77
CA ARG A 691 -10.49 9.30 10.73
C ARG A 691 -11.86 9.34 10.07
N ARG A 692 -12.07 10.25 9.12
CA ARG A 692 -13.27 10.26 8.28
C ARG A 692 -13.03 9.36 7.06
N PRO A 693 -13.91 8.39 6.80
CA PRO A 693 -13.76 7.52 5.63
C PRO A 693 -14.01 8.30 4.35
N LYS A 694 -13.12 8.15 3.37
CA LYS A 694 -13.39 8.52 1.97
C LYS A 694 -14.28 7.43 1.33
N PRO A 695 -14.94 7.70 0.19
CA PRO A 695 -15.66 6.67 -0.57
C PRO A 695 -14.86 5.39 -0.81
N ALA A 696 -13.54 5.52 -0.98
CA ALA A 696 -12.64 4.38 -1.15
C ALA A 696 -12.55 3.44 0.06
N TRP A 697 -12.78 3.92 1.29
CA TRP A 697 -12.85 3.04 2.47
C TRP A 697 -14.04 2.09 2.40
N PHE A 698 -15.21 2.61 2.00
CA PHE A 698 -16.41 1.80 1.82
C PHE A 698 -16.21 0.78 0.69
N ALA A 699 -15.65 1.20 -0.44
CA ALA A 699 -15.34 0.32 -1.56
C ALA A 699 -14.35 -0.78 -1.17
N CYS A 700 -13.30 -0.45 -0.43
CA CYS A 700 -12.31 -1.41 0.08
C CYS A 700 -12.96 -2.43 1.03
N ARG A 701 -13.69 -1.95 2.04
CA ARG A 701 -14.40 -2.80 3.01
C ARG A 701 -15.31 -3.78 2.30
N ASP A 702 -16.17 -3.28 1.42
CA ASP A 702 -17.16 -4.10 0.72
C ASP A 702 -16.49 -5.13 -0.20
N ALA A 703 -15.43 -4.72 -0.91
CA ALA A 703 -14.65 -5.62 -1.75
C ALA A 703 -13.85 -6.65 -0.94
N LEU A 704 -13.58 -6.43 0.35
CA LEU A 704 -12.92 -7.38 1.28
C LEU A 704 -13.89 -8.16 2.17
N ALA A 705 -15.20 -8.04 1.96
CA ALA A 705 -16.18 -8.79 2.74
C ALA A 705 -15.84 -10.30 2.77
N PRO A 706 -15.89 -10.98 3.94
CA PRO A 706 -15.39 -12.36 4.08
C PRO A 706 -15.96 -13.34 3.05
N TRP A 707 -17.21 -13.12 2.65
CA TRP A 707 -17.90 -13.80 1.57
C TRP A 707 -18.34 -12.78 0.53
N LEU A 708 -17.86 -12.89 -0.70
CA LEU A 708 -18.23 -11.97 -1.78
C LEU A 708 -18.60 -12.76 -3.04
N PRO A 709 -19.89 -12.85 -3.41
CA PRO A 709 -20.26 -13.22 -4.76
C PRO A 709 -19.91 -12.05 -5.70
N MET A 710 -19.36 -12.33 -6.87
CA MET A 710 -18.90 -11.30 -7.81
C MET A 710 -19.36 -11.62 -9.22
N LEU A 711 -19.76 -10.58 -9.95
CA LEU A 711 -19.96 -10.61 -11.39
C LEU A 711 -18.76 -9.94 -12.05
N ARG A 712 -18.10 -10.62 -12.98
CA ARG A 712 -17.04 -10.02 -13.79
C ARG A 712 -17.42 -10.02 -15.27
N SER A 713 -17.11 -8.91 -15.91
CA SER A 713 -17.17 -8.71 -17.36
C SER A 713 -16.05 -7.74 -17.77
N ASP A 714 -15.53 -7.91 -18.98
CA ASP A 714 -14.63 -6.95 -19.65
C ASP A 714 -15.40 -5.85 -20.39
N ARG A 715 -16.74 -5.93 -20.39
CA ARG A 715 -17.65 -4.98 -21.04
C ARG A 715 -18.67 -4.45 -20.04
N ARG A 716 -19.00 -3.17 -20.20
CA ARG A 716 -20.05 -2.47 -19.44
C ARG A 716 -21.17 -1.93 -20.31
N ALA A 717 -20.90 -1.75 -21.60
CA ALA A 717 -21.84 -1.29 -22.60
C ALA A 717 -22.09 -2.40 -23.63
N PHE A 718 -23.36 -2.58 -23.98
CA PHE A 718 -23.85 -3.65 -24.85
C PHE A 718 -24.92 -3.12 -25.80
N TRP A 719 -25.24 -3.90 -26.83
CA TRP A 719 -26.30 -3.58 -27.77
C TRP A 719 -27.68 -4.05 -27.29
N SER A 720 -28.72 -3.39 -27.79
CA SER A 720 -30.12 -3.73 -27.61
C SER A 720 -30.41 -5.16 -28.06
N GLY A 721 -30.95 -5.98 -27.15
CA GLY A 721 -31.24 -7.40 -27.40
C GLY A 721 -30.02 -8.34 -27.38
N GLU A 722 -28.83 -7.84 -27.03
CA GLU A 722 -27.61 -8.64 -27.09
C GLU A 722 -27.66 -9.83 -26.10
N LYS A 723 -27.20 -11.00 -26.58
CA LYS A 723 -26.96 -12.19 -25.76
C LYS A 723 -25.51 -12.21 -25.33
N THR A 724 -25.27 -12.20 -24.02
CA THR A 724 -23.92 -12.18 -23.45
C THR A 724 -23.85 -13.09 -22.22
N ARG A 725 -22.66 -13.20 -21.63
CA ARG A 725 -22.44 -13.97 -20.41
C ARG A 725 -21.50 -13.27 -19.45
N PHE A 726 -21.76 -13.42 -18.16
CA PHE A 726 -20.96 -12.84 -17.07
C PHE A 726 -20.26 -13.93 -16.28
N GLU A 727 -19.01 -13.72 -15.92
CA GLU A 727 -18.30 -14.64 -15.02
C GLU A 727 -18.84 -14.49 -13.60
N ILE A 728 -19.23 -15.60 -12.97
CA ILE A 728 -19.60 -15.63 -11.56
C ILE A 728 -18.46 -16.21 -10.74
N TRP A 729 -18.00 -15.43 -9.77
CA TRP A 729 -17.00 -15.83 -8.80
C TRP A 729 -17.57 -15.77 -7.38
N LEU A 730 -17.08 -16.64 -6.51
CA LEU A 730 -17.33 -16.58 -5.07
C LEU A 730 -15.99 -16.52 -4.35
N ALA A 731 -15.64 -15.36 -3.81
CA ALA A 731 -14.46 -15.19 -2.98
C ALA A 731 -14.81 -15.52 -1.51
N ASN A 732 -14.01 -16.38 -0.89
CA ASN A 732 -14.17 -16.80 0.49
C ASN A 732 -12.84 -16.71 1.25
N GLU A 733 -12.79 -15.83 2.26
CA GLU A 733 -11.60 -15.65 3.12
C GLU A 733 -11.63 -16.53 4.38
N THR A 734 -12.66 -17.37 4.56
CA THR A 734 -12.84 -18.24 5.73
C THR A 734 -12.42 -19.67 5.45
N ASP A 735 -12.16 -20.46 6.49
CA ASP A 735 -11.86 -21.90 6.40
C ASP A 735 -13.11 -22.77 6.15
N LEU A 736 -14.30 -22.17 6.01
CA LEU A 736 -15.56 -22.87 5.79
C LEU A 736 -15.85 -23.09 4.31
N ALA A 737 -16.52 -24.19 3.96
CA ALA A 737 -17.00 -24.49 2.61
C ALA A 737 -18.39 -25.14 2.64
N PRO A 738 -19.46 -24.38 2.94
CA PRO A 738 -20.81 -24.92 3.06
C PRO A 738 -21.33 -25.45 1.71
N LYS A 739 -22.07 -26.57 1.74
CA LYS A 739 -22.54 -27.29 0.54
C LYS A 739 -23.99 -26.97 0.14
N ASP A 740 -24.75 -26.36 1.04
CA ASP A 740 -26.20 -26.13 0.98
C ASP A 740 -26.57 -24.66 0.73
N TRP A 741 -25.57 -23.81 0.50
CA TRP A 741 -25.77 -22.40 0.18
C TRP A 741 -26.15 -22.20 -1.29
N ARG A 742 -26.77 -21.06 -1.60
CA ARG A 742 -27.30 -20.75 -2.94
C ARG A 742 -26.88 -19.37 -3.40
N LEU A 743 -26.70 -19.22 -4.70
CA LEU A 743 -26.60 -17.93 -5.37
C LEU A 743 -27.96 -17.59 -5.97
N ARG A 744 -28.40 -16.34 -5.82
CA ARG A 744 -29.55 -15.78 -6.53
C ARG A 744 -29.06 -14.59 -7.34
N TYR A 745 -29.64 -14.38 -8.51
CA TYR A 745 -29.27 -13.29 -9.40
C TYR A 745 -30.51 -12.68 -10.03
N GLN A 746 -30.47 -11.37 -10.26
CA GLN A 746 -31.60 -10.61 -10.80
C GLN A 746 -31.12 -9.46 -11.68
N LEU A 747 -31.90 -9.18 -12.72
CA LEU A 747 -31.73 -8.02 -13.60
C LEU A 747 -32.80 -6.99 -13.26
N GLU A 748 -32.37 -5.78 -12.96
CA GLU A 748 -33.20 -4.70 -12.43
C GLU A 748 -33.18 -3.50 -13.39
N SER A 749 -34.33 -2.84 -13.59
CA SER A 749 -34.43 -1.55 -14.29
C SER A 749 -35.38 -0.66 -13.51
N ASP A 750 -34.97 0.54 -13.13
CA ASP A 750 -35.80 1.53 -12.42
C ASP A 750 -36.55 0.97 -11.19
N GLY A 751 -35.91 0.04 -10.47
CA GLY A 751 -36.49 -0.61 -9.28
C GLY A 751 -37.37 -1.82 -9.56
N GLU A 752 -37.68 -2.10 -10.83
CA GLU A 752 -38.42 -3.30 -11.25
C GLU A 752 -37.47 -4.46 -11.58
N ILE A 753 -37.91 -5.69 -11.28
CA ILE A 753 -37.16 -6.91 -11.55
C ILE A 753 -37.62 -7.49 -12.87
N LEU A 754 -36.80 -7.32 -13.91
CA LEU A 754 -37.08 -7.82 -15.25
C LEU A 754 -36.99 -9.34 -15.31
N ALA A 755 -35.96 -9.90 -14.67
CA ALA A 755 -35.71 -11.34 -14.66
C ALA A 755 -34.91 -11.77 -13.42
N SER A 756 -35.10 -13.01 -12.97
CA SER A 756 -34.39 -13.58 -11.83
C SER A 756 -34.05 -15.06 -12.02
N GLY A 757 -33.08 -15.55 -11.26
CA GLY A 757 -32.56 -16.91 -11.33
C GLY A 757 -31.80 -17.32 -10.07
N GLN A 758 -31.47 -18.60 -9.97
CA GLN A 758 -30.67 -19.12 -8.85
C GLN A 758 -29.92 -20.40 -9.22
N CYS A 759 -28.85 -20.69 -8.47
CA CYS A 759 -28.12 -21.95 -8.54
C CYS A 759 -27.49 -22.31 -7.18
N PRO A 760 -27.07 -23.57 -6.95
CA PRO A 760 -26.27 -23.93 -5.79
C PRO A 760 -24.92 -23.19 -5.78
N ALA A 761 -24.51 -22.69 -4.62
CA ALA A 761 -23.19 -22.12 -4.42
C ALA A 761 -22.17 -23.25 -4.16
N ARG A 762 -20.97 -23.13 -4.74
CA ARG A 762 -19.86 -24.07 -4.54
C ARG A 762 -18.62 -23.32 -4.03
N PRO A 763 -18.60 -22.88 -2.76
CA PRO A 763 -17.45 -22.19 -2.19
C PRO A 763 -16.25 -23.13 -2.00
N ALA A 764 -15.05 -22.59 -2.16
CA ALA A 764 -13.80 -23.23 -1.73
C ALA A 764 -13.36 -22.62 -0.39
N ALA A 765 -12.75 -23.42 0.49
CA ALA A 765 -12.23 -22.91 1.77
C ALA A 765 -10.99 -22.05 1.53
N CYS A 766 -10.96 -20.85 2.10
CA CYS A 766 -9.87 -19.87 2.01
C CYS A 766 -9.37 -19.64 0.58
N ALA A 767 -10.28 -19.66 -0.40
CA ALA A 767 -9.97 -19.55 -1.80
C ALA A 767 -11.15 -18.99 -2.61
N PRO A 768 -10.87 -18.35 -3.75
CA PRO A 768 -11.91 -18.07 -4.74
C PRO A 768 -12.39 -19.35 -5.41
N ALA A 769 -13.65 -19.33 -5.84
CA ALA A 769 -14.24 -20.39 -6.64
C ALA A 769 -15.03 -19.82 -7.81
N PHE A 770 -14.62 -20.16 -9.05
CA PHE A 770 -15.41 -19.89 -10.24
C PHE A 770 -16.68 -20.74 -10.24
N GLN A 771 -17.84 -20.10 -10.33
CA GLN A 771 -19.13 -20.77 -10.26
C GLN A 771 -19.65 -21.16 -11.64
N GLY A 772 -19.30 -20.40 -12.68
CA GLY A 772 -19.75 -20.59 -14.06
C GLY A 772 -20.03 -19.25 -14.75
N PHE A 773 -20.34 -19.31 -16.03
CA PHE A 773 -20.84 -18.19 -16.82
C PHE A 773 -22.34 -18.07 -16.67
N LEU A 774 -22.85 -16.91 -16.25
CA LEU A 774 -24.27 -16.59 -16.24
C LEU A 774 -24.70 -16.05 -17.61
N PRO A 775 -25.52 -16.77 -18.39
CA PRO A 775 -26.02 -16.26 -19.66
C PRO A 775 -27.12 -15.23 -19.40
N VAL A 776 -27.03 -14.08 -20.06
CA VAL A 776 -27.96 -12.95 -19.94
C VAL A 776 -28.39 -12.51 -21.33
N THR A 777 -29.69 -12.37 -21.54
CA THR A 777 -30.26 -11.67 -22.71
C THR A 777 -30.68 -10.30 -22.24
N LEU A 778 -30.09 -9.26 -22.82
CA LEU A 778 -30.39 -7.88 -22.45
C LEU A 778 -31.71 -7.43 -23.09
N PRO A 779 -32.50 -6.57 -22.43
CA PRO A 779 -33.74 -6.07 -22.99
C PRO A 779 -33.50 -5.30 -24.29
N ALA A 780 -34.51 -5.33 -25.17
CA ALA A 780 -34.54 -4.46 -26.33
C ALA A 780 -34.91 -3.05 -25.87
N VAL A 781 -34.12 -2.07 -26.30
CA VAL A 781 -34.28 -0.64 -25.98
C VAL A 781 -34.19 0.21 -27.24
N GLU A 782 -35.00 1.28 -27.28
CA GLU A 782 -34.99 2.29 -28.35
C GLU A 782 -34.10 3.50 -27.99
N GLN A 783 -33.84 3.69 -26.71
CA GLN A 783 -32.95 4.72 -26.18
C GLN A 783 -31.90 4.07 -25.29
N ARG A 784 -30.84 4.81 -24.97
CA ARG A 784 -29.82 4.33 -24.05
C ARG A 784 -30.44 4.11 -22.68
N THR A 785 -30.28 2.92 -22.12
CA THR A 785 -30.88 2.52 -20.84
C THR A 785 -29.85 1.84 -19.96
N ASP A 786 -29.81 2.20 -18.68
CA ASP A 786 -28.98 1.53 -17.69
C ASP A 786 -29.83 0.54 -16.90
N VAL A 787 -29.37 -0.71 -16.84
CA VAL A 787 -29.94 -1.77 -15.99
C VAL A 787 -28.91 -2.22 -14.97
N THR A 788 -29.35 -2.81 -13.86
CA THR A 788 -28.45 -3.36 -12.83
C THR A 788 -28.53 -4.87 -12.83
N LEU A 789 -27.37 -5.53 -12.96
CA LEU A 789 -27.25 -6.97 -12.74
C LEU A 789 -26.72 -7.20 -11.31
N ARG A 790 -27.48 -7.92 -10.50
CA ARG A 790 -27.17 -8.21 -9.10
C ARG A 790 -27.04 -9.71 -8.85
N ILE A 791 -26.10 -10.08 -7.98
CA ILE A 791 -25.95 -11.42 -7.41
C ILE A 791 -25.92 -11.36 -5.88
N GLY A 792 -26.56 -12.33 -5.23
CA GLY A 792 -26.58 -12.47 -3.78
C GLY A 792 -26.24 -13.90 -3.37
N LEU A 793 -25.53 -14.04 -2.25
CA LEU A 793 -25.20 -15.30 -1.62
C LEU A 793 -26.13 -15.54 -0.43
N PHE A 794 -26.71 -16.73 -0.36
CA PHE A 794 -27.71 -17.10 0.63
C PHE A 794 -27.31 -18.37 1.39
N THR A 795 -27.48 -18.33 2.70
CA THR A 795 -27.41 -19.51 3.56
C THR A 795 -28.53 -20.51 3.24
N ALA A 796 -28.43 -21.73 3.75
CA ALA A 796 -29.47 -22.75 3.63
C ALA A 796 -30.83 -22.30 4.17
N SER A 797 -30.86 -21.45 5.21
CA SER A 797 -32.09 -20.89 5.78
C SER A 797 -32.69 -19.74 4.95
N GLY A 798 -32.10 -19.41 3.80
CA GLY A 798 -32.56 -18.30 2.95
C GLY A 798 -32.14 -16.91 3.41
N LYS A 799 -31.27 -16.79 4.43
CA LYS A 799 -30.71 -15.50 4.84
C LYS A 799 -29.61 -15.06 3.88
N ILE A 800 -29.68 -13.81 3.41
CA ILE A 800 -28.62 -13.18 2.62
C ILE A 800 -27.34 -13.00 3.46
N VAL A 801 -26.22 -13.44 2.91
CA VAL A 801 -24.88 -13.30 3.50
C VAL A 801 -24.23 -12.02 3.01
N ASN A 802 -24.23 -11.83 1.69
CA ASN A 802 -23.71 -10.64 1.02
C ASN A 802 -24.25 -10.59 -0.42
N ASP A 803 -24.12 -9.44 -1.07
CA ASP A 803 -24.49 -9.23 -2.47
C ASP A 803 -23.43 -8.42 -3.23
N TRP A 804 -23.59 -8.34 -4.55
CA TRP A 804 -22.79 -7.51 -5.43
C TRP A 804 -23.59 -7.16 -6.68
N SER A 805 -23.38 -5.95 -7.22
CA SER A 805 -24.07 -5.50 -8.42
C SER A 805 -23.18 -4.65 -9.33
N THR A 806 -23.44 -4.69 -10.63
CA THR A 806 -22.85 -3.77 -11.61
C THR A 806 -23.92 -3.13 -12.47
N PRO A 807 -23.78 -1.85 -12.82
CA PRO A 807 -24.54 -1.29 -13.92
C PRO A 807 -24.13 -1.96 -15.23
N VAL A 808 -25.10 -2.06 -16.13
CA VAL A 808 -24.97 -2.53 -17.51
C VAL A 808 -25.70 -1.52 -18.38
N THR A 809 -24.97 -0.82 -19.23
CA THR A 809 -25.53 0.15 -20.16
C THR A 809 -25.91 -0.54 -21.46
N ILE A 810 -27.14 -0.35 -21.90
CA ILE A 810 -27.67 -0.90 -23.15
C ILE A 810 -27.86 0.25 -24.13
N TRP A 811 -27.22 0.13 -25.29
CA TRP A 811 -27.32 1.08 -26.38
C TRP A 811 -28.36 0.62 -27.40
N PRO A 812 -29.18 1.52 -27.95
CA PRO A 812 -30.05 1.16 -29.06
C PRO A 812 -29.20 0.72 -30.26
N ASN A 813 -29.76 -0.17 -31.07
CA ASN A 813 -29.11 -0.56 -32.32
C ASN A 813 -29.05 0.67 -33.24
N LEU A 814 -27.85 0.99 -33.73
CA LEU A 814 -27.66 2.18 -34.57
C LEU A 814 -28.29 1.94 -35.96
N SER A 815 -29.36 2.66 -36.26
CA SER A 815 -29.98 2.69 -37.59
C SER A 815 -29.21 3.65 -38.51
N ALA A 816 -28.00 3.27 -38.93
CA ALA A 816 -27.19 4.12 -39.80
C ALA A 816 -26.80 3.37 -41.08
N ARG A 817 -26.95 4.04 -42.24
CA ARG A 817 -26.37 3.58 -43.50
C ARG A 817 -24.85 3.39 -43.32
N PRO A 818 -24.26 2.34 -43.92
CA PRO A 818 -22.82 2.15 -43.84
C PRO A 818 -22.08 3.38 -44.40
N PRO A 819 -20.99 3.82 -43.75
CA PRO A 819 -20.23 4.96 -44.24
C PRO A 819 -19.68 4.67 -45.63
N ARG A 820 -19.68 5.67 -46.53
CA ARG A 820 -19.05 5.57 -47.85
C ARG A 820 -17.65 6.16 -47.75
N VAL A 821 -16.62 5.34 -48.00
CA VAL A 821 -15.22 5.76 -47.84
C VAL A 821 -14.39 5.38 -49.07
N ARG A 822 -13.34 6.15 -49.33
CA ARG A 822 -12.25 5.78 -50.25
C ARG A 822 -11.02 5.46 -49.41
N LEU A 823 -10.49 4.25 -49.53
CA LEU A 823 -9.26 3.87 -48.86
C LEU A 823 -8.05 4.45 -49.60
N LEU A 824 -7.21 5.21 -48.90
CA LEU A 824 -5.94 5.70 -49.45
C LEU A 824 -4.75 4.81 -49.04
N SER A 825 -4.98 3.89 -48.10
CA SER A 825 -4.01 2.91 -47.63
C SER A 825 -4.68 1.56 -47.40
N THR A 826 -3.97 0.48 -47.69
CA THR A 826 -4.43 -0.92 -47.51
C THR A 826 -3.49 -1.67 -46.57
N GLY A 827 -3.94 -2.80 -46.00
CA GLY A 827 -3.20 -3.68 -45.11
C GLY A 827 -2.96 -3.12 -43.70
N GLY A 828 -3.85 -2.26 -43.20
CA GLY A 828 -3.65 -1.57 -41.92
C GLY A 828 -4.94 -1.13 -41.22
N ALA A 829 -4.80 -0.24 -40.23
CA ALA A 829 -5.89 0.16 -39.33
C ALA A 829 -7.09 0.80 -40.06
N ALA A 830 -6.82 1.54 -41.13
CA ALA A 830 -7.83 2.17 -41.97
C ALA A 830 -8.75 1.14 -42.66
N GLU A 831 -8.16 0.11 -43.27
CA GLU A 831 -8.90 -0.97 -43.92
C GLU A 831 -9.69 -1.81 -42.90
N HIS A 832 -9.04 -2.22 -41.80
CA HIS A 832 -9.72 -2.95 -40.73
C HIS A 832 -10.90 -2.18 -40.12
N LEU A 833 -10.80 -0.84 -40.01
CA LEU A 833 -11.89 -0.01 -39.54
C LEU A 833 -13.05 0.02 -40.55
N ALA A 834 -12.76 0.18 -41.84
CA ALA A 834 -13.76 0.15 -42.91
C ALA A 834 -14.51 -1.19 -42.92
N GLU A 835 -13.79 -2.30 -42.83
CA GLU A 835 -14.36 -3.65 -42.72
C GLU A 835 -15.23 -3.80 -41.47
N ALA A 836 -14.74 -3.36 -40.30
CA ALA A 836 -15.46 -3.49 -39.04
C ALA A 836 -16.79 -2.71 -39.03
N LEU A 837 -16.86 -1.59 -39.75
CA LEU A 837 -18.06 -0.76 -39.90
C LEU A 837 -18.94 -1.19 -41.09
N SER A 838 -18.52 -2.21 -41.85
CA SER A 838 -19.15 -2.60 -43.12
C SER A 838 -19.30 -1.41 -44.09
N ALA A 839 -18.25 -0.58 -44.17
CA ALA A 839 -18.23 0.61 -45.02
C ALA A 839 -18.31 0.25 -46.51
N VAL A 840 -18.96 1.11 -47.30
CA VAL A 840 -19.00 0.99 -48.77
C VAL A 840 -17.74 1.64 -49.32
N ILE A 841 -16.82 0.84 -49.84
CA ILE A 841 -15.54 1.31 -50.39
C ILE A 841 -15.74 1.69 -51.87
N THR A 842 -15.53 2.96 -52.20
CA THR A 842 -15.72 3.48 -53.57
C THR A 842 -14.85 4.71 -53.84
N GLU A 843 -14.41 4.87 -55.09
CA GLU A 843 -13.52 5.96 -55.52
C GLU A 843 -14.19 7.35 -55.45
N ASP A 844 -15.52 7.41 -55.55
CA ASP A 844 -16.32 8.64 -55.51
C ASP A 844 -16.74 9.07 -54.09
N ALA A 845 -16.24 8.38 -53.05
CA ALA A 845 -16.63 8.67 -51.69
C ALA A 845 -16.15 10.05 -51.21
N PRO A 846 -17.00 10.82 -50.50
CA PRO A 846 -16.63 12.14 -49.97
C PRO A 846 -15.66 12.06 -48.78
N VAL A 847 -15.51 10.89 -48.17
CA VAL A 847 -14.59 10.63 -47.05
C VAL A 847 -13.44 9.77 -47.51
N LEU A 848 -12.22 10.27 -47.34
CA LEU A 848 -10.97 9.60 -47.61
C LEU A 848 -10.45 9.04 -46.28
N LEU A 849 -10.19 7.73 -46.20
CA LEU A 849 -9.73 7.06 -44.99
C LEU A 849 -8.31 6.51 -45.20
N ALA A 850 -7.41 6.82 -44.28
CA ALA A 850 -6.03 6.36 -44.33
C ALA A 850 -5.40 6.24 -42.94
N ASP A 851 -4.37 5.40 -42.84
CA ASP A 851 -3.48 5.29 -41.67
C ASP A 851 -2.03 5.72 -41.98
N ARG A 852 -1.79 6.12 -43.23
CA ARG A 852 -0.55 6.70 -43.73
C ARG A 852 -0.84 7.63 -44.89
N LEU A 853 -0.03 8.68 -45.03
CA LEU A 853 -0.13 9.58 -46.17
C LEU A 853 0.59 8.99 -47.39
N PRO A 854 0.15 9.31 -48.62
CA PRO A 854 0.85 8.91 -49.84
C PRO A 854 2.32 9.36 -49.84
N GLU A 855 3.22 8.50 -50.28
CA GLU A 855 4.66 8.80 -50.27
C GLU A 855 5.05 9.82 -51.34
N SER A 856 4.45 9.72 -52.53
CA SER A 856 4.81 10.57 -53.67
C SER A 856 4.28 12.01 -53.53
N ALA A 857 5.10 12.98 -53.93
CA ALA A 857 4.69 14.39 -53.92
C ALA A 857 3.45 14.67 -54.81
N PRO A 858 3.33 14.10 -56.03
CA PRO A 858 2.13 14.29 -56.85
C PRO A 858 0.85 13.77 -56.20
N ALA A 859 0.90 12.58 -55.59
CA ALA A 859 -0.26 12.00 -54.92
C ALA A 859 -0.70 12.84 -53.71
N ARG A 860 0.25 13.39 -52.94
CA ARG A 860 -0.06 14.33 -51.86
C ARG A 860 -0.69 15.62 -52.37
N THR A 861 -0.19 16.17 -53.47
CA THR A 861 -0.78 17.38 -54.07
C THR A 861 -2.23 17.13 -54.51
N ALA A 862 -2.51 16.00 -55.17
CA ALA A 862 -3.86 15.62 -55.57
C ALA A 862 -4.80 15.40 -54.37
N LEU A 863 -4.30 14.73 -53.32
CA LEU A 863 -5.02 14.57 -52.05
C LEU A 863 -5.44 15.93 -51.46
N TRP A 864 -4.49 16.87 -51.33
CA TRP A 864 -4.81 18.18 -50.75
C TRP A 864 -5.74 19.02 -51.64
N GLN A 865 -5.73 18.83 -52.96
CA GLN A 865 -6.71 19.45 -53.86
C GLN A 865 -8.13 18.90 -53.61
N GLN A 866 -8.27 17.58 -53.47
CA GLN A 866 -9.57 16.95 -53.15
C GLN A 866 -10.12 17.42 -51.81
N VAL A 867 -9.28 17.46 -50.76
CA VAL A 867 -9.68 17.98 -49.44
C VAL A 867 -10.09 19.45 -49.55
N LYS A 868 -9.32 20.29 -50.24
CA LYS A 868 -9.68 21.71 -50.44
C LYS A 868 -10.99 21.90 -51.20
N ALA A 869 -11.35 20.97 -52.08
CA ALA A 869 -12.59 20.99 -52.85
C ALA A 869 -13.82 20.50 -52.07
N GLY A 870 -13.67 19.95 -50.87
CA GLY A 870 -14.79 19.54 -50.01
C GLY A 870 -14.67 18.15 -49.39
N ALA A 871 -13.66 17.35 -49.75
CA ALA A 871 -13.51 16.01 -49.17
C ALA A 871 -13.09 16.07 -47.67
N THR A 872 -13.51 15.08 -46.89
CA THR A 872 -13.03 14.88 -45.51
C THR A 872 -11.96 13.80 -45.50
N LEU A 873 -10.74 14.13 -45.10
CA LEU A 873 -9.68 13.14 -44.88
C LEU A 873 -9.67 12.72 -43.41
N VAL A 874 -9.84 11.44 -43.13
CA VAL A 874 -9.69 10.85 -41.80
C VAL A 874 -8.40 10.04 -41.75
N LEU A 875 -7.48 10.48 -40.90
CA LEU A 875 -6.22 9.82 -40.58
C LEU A 875 -6.36 9.10 -39.24
N THR A 876 -6.25 7.78 -39.25
CA THR A 876 -6.35 6.94 -38.04
C THR A 876 -4.99 6.34 -37.69
N GLU A 877 -4.58 6.40 -36.42
CA GLU A 877 -3.43 5.65 -35.90
C GLU A 877 -2.12 5.90 -36.68
N LEU A 878 -1.88 7.16 -37.12
CA LEU A 878 -0.61 7.55 -37.73
C LEU A 878 0.59 7.10 -36.87
N PRO A 879 1.67 6.57 -37.47
CA PRO A 879 2.81 6.09 -36.72
C PRO A 879 3.52 7.24 -35.98
N ALA A 880 4.21 6.92 -34.88
CA ALA A 880 5.01 7.92 -34.15
C ALA A 880 6.05 8.57 -35.08
N GLY A 881 6.21 9.89 -34.96
CA GLY A 881 7.13 10.67 -35.78
C GLY A 881 6.59 12.03 -36.20
N GLU A 882 7.35 12.66 -37.08
CA GLU A 882 7.04 13.97 -37.65
C GLU A 882 6.24 13.81 -38.96
N HIS A 883 5.06 14.40 -39.00
CA HIS A 883 4.16 14.34 -40.15
C HIS A 883 3.88 15.73 -40.67
N ARG A 884 3.78 15.85 -42.00
CA ARG A 884 3.39 17.09 -42.66
C ARG A 884 1.99 16.93 -43.25
N ILE A 885 1.02 17.55 -42.60
CA ILE A 885 -0.39 17.54 -43.03
C ILE A 885 -0.70 18.91 -43.62
N ALA A 886 -0.81 18.96 -44.95
CA ALA A 886 -0.80 20.20 -45.73
C ALA A 886 0.40 21.10 -45.35
N ARG A 887 0.16 22.25 -44.70
CA ARG A 887 1.20 23.18 -44.23
C ARG A 887 1.57 22.98 -42.76
N ASP A 888 0.77 22.23 -42.02
CA ASP A 888 0.91 22.08 -40.58
C ASP A 888 1.90 20.93 -40.28
N ARG A 889 2.75 21.15 -39.27
CA ARG A 889 3.72 20.17 -38.78
C ARG A 889 3.15 19.52 -37.54
N ILE A 890 2.92 18.21 -37.61
CA ILE A 890 2.31 17.41 -36.55
C ILE A 890 3.33 16.42 -36.02
N THR A 891 3.49 16.39 -34.70
CA THR A 891 4.36 15.41 -34.05
C THR A 891 3.49 14.41 -33.30
N VAL A 892 3.52 13.15 -33.74
CA VAL A 892 2.87 12.02 -33.06
C VAL A 892 3.90 11.34 -32.16
N LYS A 893 3.54 11.09 -30.90
CA LYS A 893 4.43 10.49 -29.91
C LYS A 893 3.70 9.38 -29.13
N PRO A 894 4.39 8.30 -28.74
CA PRO A 894 3.83 7.35 -27.80
C PRO A 894 3.43 8.04 -26.49
N CYS A 895 2.39 7.51 -25.83
CA CYS A 895 2.02 7.94 -24.48
C CYS A 895 3.20 7.82 -23.49
N GLY A 896 3.27 8.72 -22.50
CA GLY A 896 4.47 8.86 -21.65
C GLY A 896 4.72 7.74 -20.63
N PHE A 897 3.68 7.05 -20.17
CA PHE A 897 3.79 5.84 -19.34
C PHE A 897 3.69 4.57 -20.21
N ALA A 898 2.46 4.07 -20.34
CA ALA A 898 2.02 3.02 -21.24
C ALA A 898 0.80 3.58 -22.00
N PRO A 899 0.28 2.89 -23.04
CA PRO A 899 -0.99 3.26 -23.67
C PRO A 899 -2.11 3.51 -22.65
N TYR A 900 -2.96 4.52 -22.90
CA TYR A 900 -3.96 4.98 -21.94
C TYR A 900 -5.31 4.26 -22.08
N ASP A 901 -5.93 3.98 -20.94
CA ASP A 901 -7.28 3.39 -20.85
C ASP A 901 -8.41 4.43 -20.95
N PHE A 902 -8.10 5.72 -21.10
CA PHE A 902 -9.05 6.83 -21.08
C PHE A 902 -8.64 7.98 -22.01
N VAL A 903 -9.64 8.62 -22.61
CA VAL A 903 -9.53 9.93 -23.25
C VAL A 903 -10.71 10.82 -22.86
N SER A 904 -10.46 12.11 -22.72
CA SER A 904 -11.48 13.08 -22.36
C SER A 904 -12.32 13.46 -23.57
N ARG A 905 -13.65 13.40 -23.37
CA ARG A 905 -14.66 13.84 -24.35
C ARG A 905 -15.11 15.28 -24.13
N ALA A 906 -14.63 15.95 -23.09
CA ALA A 906 -15.07 17.28 -22.70
C ALA A 906 -14.45 18.39 -23.57
N THR A 907 -14.73 18.36 -24.89
CA THR A 907 -14.23 19.33 -25.88
C THR A 907 -15.33 20.23 -26.45
N GLY A 908 -16.60 19.85 -26.30
CA GLY A 908 -17.74 20.51 -26.94
C GLY A 908 -17.85 20.23 -28.44
N HIS A 909 -16.99 19.36 -29.01
CA HIS A 909 -17.01 19.07 -30.43
C HIS A 909 -18.27 18.26 -30.84
N PRO A 910 -18.93 18.55 -31.97
CA PRO A 910 -20.13 17.83 -32.40
C PRO A 910 -19.97 16.31 -32.49
N ALA A 911 -18.78 15.84 -32.92
CA ALA A 911 -18.48 14.40 -33.00
C ALA A 911 -18.59 13.67 -31.66
N VAL A 912 -18.42 14.38 -30.53
CA VAL A 912 -18.53 13.81 -29.18
C VAL A 912 -19.81 14.22 -28.44
N ALA A 913 -20.78 14.83 -29.13
CA ALA A 913 -22.04 15.23 -28.53
C ALA A 913 -22.87 14.01 -28.04
N GLY A 914 -23.37 14.07 -26.80
CA GLY A 914 -24.20 13.02 -26.20
C GLY A 914 -23.43 11.83 -25.60
N PHE A 915 -22.10 11.76 -25.73
CA PHE A 915 -21.31 10.79 -24.97
C PHE A 915 -21.25 11.16 -23.49
N GLN A 916 -21.29 10.14 -22.64
CA GLN A 916 -21.19 10.23 -21.19
C GLN A 916 -19.72 10.07 -20.73
N PRO A 917 -19.37 10.48 -19.50
CA PRO A 917 -17.98 10.44 -19.02
C PRO A 917 -17.29 9.07 -19.08
N GLU A 918 -18.04 7.97 -18.96
CA GLU A 918 -17.50 6.60 -18.95
C GLU A 918 -17.39 5.97 -20.35
N ASP A 919 -17.85 6.64 -21.41
CA ASP A 919 -17.94 6.03 -22.75
C ASP A 919 -16.58 5.82 -23.43
N PHE A 920 -15.58 6.63 -23.07
CA PHE A 920 -14.22 6.57 -23.60
C PHE A 920 -13.24 5.99 -22.57
N ARG A 921 -13.60 4.83 -22.01
CA ARG A 921 -12.79 4.12 -21.01
C ARG A 921 -12.92 2.60 -21.13
N PHE A 922 -11.82 1.89 -20.86
CA PHE A 922 -11.79 0.42 -20.69
C PHE A 922 -12.47 -0.35 -21.84
N TRP A 923 -12.09 -0.06 -23.08
CA TRP A 923 -12.69 -0.72 -24.23
C TRP A 923 -12.21 -2.16 -24.36
N HIS A 924 -13.16 -3.03 -24.69
CA HIS A 924 -12.90 -4.44 -24.97
C HIS A 924 -12.24 -4.61 -26.34
N ASP A 925 -11.31 -5.55 -26.45
CA ASP A 925 -10.69 -5.99 -27.70
C ASP A 925 -11.30 -7.30 -28.17
N ALA A 926 -11.85 -7.32 -29.38
CA ALA A 926 -12.41 -8.55 -29.92
C ALA A 926 -11.36 -9.64 -30.18
N SER A 927 -10.10 -9.27 -30.46
CA SER A 927 -9.01 -10.21 -30.77
C SER A 927 -8.36 -10.80 -29.53
N THR A 928 -8.21 -10.00 -28.46
CA THR A 928 -7.60 -10.47 -27.20
C THR A 928 -8.64 -10.90 -26.16
N HIS A 929 -9.93 -10.64 -26.41
CA HIS A 929 -11.06 -10.95 -25.53
C HIS A 929 -10.92 -10.36 -24.12
N ARG A 930 -10.36 -9.15 -23.99
CA ARG A 930 -10.18 -8.44 -22.71
C ARG A 930 -10.21 -6.94 -22.92
N ILE A 931 -10.21 -6.19 -21.82
CA ILE A 931 -9.95 -4.74 -21.87
C ILE A 931 -8.52 -4.52 -22.38
N GLU A 932 -8.36 -3.57 -23.30
CA GLU A 932 -7.05 -3.07 -23.74
C GLU A 932 -7.10 -1.54 -23.83
N PRO A 933 -5.94 -0.87 -23.69
CA PRO A 933 -5.85 0.57 -23.84
C PRO A 933 -6.38 1.06 -25.20
N LEU A 934 -7.01 2.22 -25.20
CA LEU A 934 -7.63 2.82 -26.39
C LEU A 934 -6.77 3.91 -27.03
N LEU A 935 -5.70 4.37 -26.36
CA LEU A 935 -4.82 5.42 -26.87
C LEU A 935 -3.35 5.01 -26.74
N PRO A 936 -2.70 4.55 -27.83
CA PRO A 936 -1.27 4.22 -27.84
C PRO A 936 -0.36 5.45 -27.97
N ALA A 937 -0.86 6.53 -28.57
CA ALA A 937 -0.08 7.70 -28.90
C ALA A 937 -0.91 8.99 -28.80
N THR A 938 -0.25 10.10 -28.55
CA THR A 938 -0.81 11.45 -28.56
C THR A 938 -0.15 12.29 -29.65
N PHE A 939 -0.71 13.46 -29.94
CA PHE A 939 -0.08 14.40 -30.85
C PHE A 939 -0.29 15.85 -30.44
N GLN A 940 0.57 16.71 -30.98
CA GLN A 940 0.49 18.16 -30.87
C GLN A 940 0.18 18.75 -32.25
N ALA A 941 -0.83 19.61 -32.31
CA ALA A 941 -1.27 20.26 -33.55
C ALA A 941 -1.80 21.68 -33.27
N PRO A 942 -0.92 22.70 -33.23
CA PRO A 942 -1.35 24.08 -33.01
C PRO A 942 -2.38 24.55 -34.05
N GLY A 943 -3.48 25.15 -33.59
CA GLY A 943 -4.55 25.67 -34.45
C GLY A 943 -5.52 24.62 -35.00
N TRP A 944 -5.43 23.38 -34.55
CA TRP A 944 -6.44 22.34 -34.79
C TRP A 944 -7.52 22.38 -33.70
N THR A 945 -8.75 22.06 -34.07
CA THR A 945 -9.90 22.00 -33.15
C THR A 945 -9.93 20.63 -32.47
N PRO A 946 -9.80 20.55 -31.13
CA PRO A 946 -9.82 19.26 -30.43
C PRO A 946 -11.16 18.55 -30.55
N ILE A 947 -11.13 17.25 -30.86
CA ILE A 947 -12.28 16.35 -30.79
C ILE A 947 -12.23 15.57 -29.46
N LEU A 948 -11.07 15.01 -29.13
CA LEU A 948 -10.78 14.30 -27.87
C LEU A 948 -9.46 14.79 -27.29
N LEU A 949 -9.43 14.98 -25.97
CA LEU A 949 -8.28 15.50 -25.23
C LEU A 949 -7.68 14.45 -24.29
N THR A 950 -6.41 14.64 -23.98
CA THR A 950 -5.70 13.93 -22.91
C THR A 950 -4.53 14.80 -22.41
N GLY A 951 -3.52 14.20 -21.77
CA GLY A 951 -2.30 14.88 -21.33
C GLY A 951 -1.06 14.03 -21.55
N GLU A 952 0.08 14.69 -21.68
CA GLU A 952 1.39 14.03 -21.66
C GLU A 952 1.82 13.84 -20.20
N VAL A 953 1.54 12.64 -19.68
CA VAL A 953 1.81 12.23 -18.29
C VAL A 953 2.95 11.21 -18.29
N GLY A 954 3.92 11.38 -17.41
CA GLY A 954 5.06 10.48 -17.23
C GLY A 954 5.75 10.68 -15.89
N TRP A 955 6.89 10.03 -15.69
CA TRP A 955 7.72 10.19 -14.49
C TRP A 955 8.44 11.54 -14.41
N GLY A 956 8.61 12.22 -15.54
CA GLY A 956 9.19 13.57 -15.64
C GLY A 956 8.16 14.68 -15.44
N ALA A 957 8.58 15.93 -15.68
CA ALA A 957 7.67 17.07 -15.66
C ALA A 957 6.56 16.89 -16.72
N PRO A 958 5.30 17.20 -16.39
CA PRO A 958 4.19 17.08 -17.34
C PRO A 958 4.42 18.03 -18.53
N ALA A 959 4.16 17.55 -19.75
CA ALA A 959 4.33 18.34 -20.97
C ALA A 959 3.03 19.07 -21.41
N GLY A 960 2.00 19.08 -20.56
CA GLY A 960 0.76 19.82 -20.78
C GLY A 960 -0.34 19.01 -21.50
N PRO A 961 -1.40 19.68 -21.98
CA PRO A 961 -2.50 19.03 -22.69
C PRO A 961 -2.00 18.43 -24.02
N ALA A 962 -2.60 17.32 -24.43
CA ALA A 962 -2.31 16.67 -25.70
C ALA A 962 -3.58 16.24 -26.40
N LEU A 963 -3.49 16.08 -27.73
CA LEU A 963 -4.61 15.68 -28.56
C LEU A 963 -4.64 14.17 -28.71
N ALA A 964 -5.82 13.59 -28.52
CA ALA A 964 -6.12 12.20 -28.89
C ALA A 964 -6.83 12.14 -30.25
N ALA A 965 -7.69 13.12 -30.53
CA ALA A 965 -8.28 13.35 -31.84
C ALA A 965 -8.55 14.84 -32.06
N ALA A 966 -8.37 15.34 -33.28
CA ALA A 966 -8.60 16.74 -33.63
C ALA A 966 -8.95 16.91 -35.11
N GLU A 967 -9.59 18.02 -35.46
CA GLU A 967 -9.88 18.40 -36.85
C GLU A 967 -9.25 19.72 -37.26
N ARG A 968 -9.03 19.87 -38.57
CA ARG A 968 -8.51 21.06 -39.23
C ARG A 968 -9.25 21.32 -40.53
N ARG A 969 -9.90 22.48 -40.64
CA ARG A 969 -10.48 22.93 -41.90
C ARG A 969 -9.39 23.27 -42.92
N LEU A 970 -9.58 22.83 -44.16
CA LEU A 970 -8.70 23.12 -45.29
C LEU A 970 -9.56 23.36 -46.54
N GLY A 971 -9.72 24.63 -46.93
CA GLY A 971 -10.63 24.99 -48.03
C GLY A 971 -12.09 24.71 -47.65
N LEU A 972 -12.83 24.04 -48.54
CA LEU A 972 -14.20 23.60 -48.29
C LEU A 972 -14.30 22.29 -47.49
N GLY A 973 -13.22 21.52 -47.41
CA GLY A 973 -13.18 20.26 -46.66
C GLY A 973 -12.40 20.36 -45.35
N ARG A 974 -12.03 19.20 -44.80
CA ARG A 974 -11.33 19.10 -43.52
C ARG A 974 -10.45 17.86 -43.42
N VAL A 975 -9.52 17.90 -42.48
CA VAL A 975 -8.72 16.75 -42.05
C VAL A 975 -9.05 16.44 -40.61
N ILE A 976 -9.30 15.18 -40.31
CA ILE A 976 -9.47 14.64 -38.97
C ILE A 976 -8.26 13.72 -38.71
N LEU A 977 -7.57 13.92 -37.60
CA LEU A 977 -6.55 12.99 -37.11
C LEU A 977 -7.04 12.39 -35.81
N SER A 978 -7.11 11.06 -35.73
CA SER A 978 -7.42 10.33 -34.51
C SER A 978 -6.33 9.29 -34.21
N GLN A 979 -5.80 9.33 -33.00
CA GLN A 979 -4.89 8.32 -32.46
C GLN A 979 -5.62 7.28 -31.60
N VAL A 980 -6.94 7.43 -31.43
CA VAL A 980 -7.75 6.43 -30.72
C VAL A 980 -7.82 5.17 -31.57
N THR A 981 -7.47 4.03 -30.97
CA THR A 981 -7.57 2.74 -31.66
C THR A 981 -9.03 2.38 -31.86
N LEU A 982 -9.49 2.40 -33.12
CA LEU A 982 -10.86 2.07 -33.49
C LEU A 982 -10.95 0.71 -34.18
N ALA A 983 -9.89 0.33 -34.92
CA ALA A 983 -9.77 -1.00 -35.50
C ALA A 983 -9.86 -2.06 -34.39
N GLY A 984 -10.72 -3.07 -34.59
CA GLY A 984 -10.96 -4.12 -33.59
C GLY A 984 -11.81 -3.72 -32.37
N ARG A 985 -12.24 -2.45 -32.25
CA ARG A 985 -13.03 -1.95 -31.11
C ARG A 985 -14.51 -1.77 -31.40
N THR A 986 -14.89 -1.39 -32.61
CA THR A 986 -16.26 -0.94 -32.93
C THR A 986 -17.31 -2.04 -32.73
N ARG A 987 -17.00 -3.30 -33.05
CA ARG A 987 -17.97 -4.41 -32.94
C ARG A 987 -18.52 -4.62 -31.53
N THR A 988 -17.67 -4.53 -30.51
CA THR A 988 -18.04 -4.87 -29.11
C THR A 988 -18.28 -3.65 -28.21
N ASN A 989 -17.91 -2.46 -28.67
CA ASN A 989 -17.98 -1.23 -27.88
C ASN A 989 -18.90 -0.22 -28.60
N PRO A 990 -20.16 -0.05 -28.16
CA PRO A 990 -21.11 0.86 -28.80
C PRO A 990 -20.59 2.30 -28.96
N ALA A 991 -19.83 2.78 -27.97
CA ALA A 991 -19.24 4.11 -28.03
C ALA A 991 -18.19 4.27 -29.13
N ALA A 992 -17.34 3.25 -29.32
CA ALA A 992 -16.33 3.25 -30.38
C ALA A 992 -16.98 3.20 -31.78
N ASP A 993 -18.04 2.40 -31.95
CA ASP A 993 -18.78 2.33 -33.22
C ASP A 993 -19.43 3.66 -33.58
N LEU A 994 -20.18 4.27 -32.64
CA LEU A 994 -20.82 5.57 -32.88
C LEU A 994 -19.78 6.66 -33.17
N PHE A 995 -18.68 6.69 -32.42
CA PHE A 995 -17.63 7.67 -32.62
C PHE A 995 -16.99 7.51 -34.00
N ALA A 996 -16.62 6.29 -34.39
CA ALA A 996 -16.04 6.02 -35.69
C ALA A 996 -16.97 6.40 -36.85
N ARG A 997 -18.27 6.07 -36.75
CA ARG A 997 -19.27 6.50 -37.75
C ARG A 997 -19.32 8.01 -37.88
N ARG A 998 -19.35 8.76 -36.77
CA ARG A 998 -19.39 10.23 -36.80
C ARG A 998 -18.14 10.84 -37.44
N LEU A 999 -16.97 10.22 -37.30
CA LEU A 999 -15.78 10.67 -38.03
C LEU A 999 -15.90 10.45 -39.55
N LEU A 1000 -16.63 9.40 -39.97
CA LEU A 1000 -16.74 8.97 -41.37
C LEU A 1000 -18.02 9.42 -42.09
N THR A 1001 -18.95 10.09 -41.40
CA THR A 1001 -20.21 10.58 -41.99
C THR A 1001 -20.43 12.07 -41.75
N GLY A 1002 -19.49 12.73 -41.09
CA GLY A 1002 -19.70 14.05 -40.51
C GLY A 1002 -19.84 15.19 -41.50
#